data_AF-A0A9P8LAN3-F1
#
_entry.id   AF-A0A9P8LAN3-F1
#
_cell.length_a   1.000
_cell.length_b   1.000
_cell.length_c   1.000
_cell.angle_alpha   90.00
_cell.angle_beta   90.00
_cell.angle_gamma   90.00
#
_symmetry.space_group_name_H-M   'P 1'
#
loop_
_entity.id
_entity.type
_entity.pdbx_description
1 polymer ?
#
loop_
_entity_poly.entity_id
_entity_poly.type
_entity_poly.pdbx_seq_one_letter_code
_entity_poly.pdbx_strand_id
1 'polypeptide(L)'
;MATTKVPSPEDYTVGWVCAQVTDLAAVTALLDDTYPDMSVRSIDCNPYELGRMGKHNIVISCLPAGEYGTAAAAVATAQMMQSFESIQFILSLGTAGGVPQRHDIRLGDVVVSYPTYVFGGVVQHDMGKTLAGGLFHRTGSLNKPAQTTLTAVAKLRAIHMMETSSIQTFLSNMTTKYPRLITRFTHPGQHEDRLYYTGYEHVSGDSCEHCDQDMLVARCARATDNPVVHYGVIASGNSLIKDSATRDYLSKELDALCIDMEAAGLMDHFPCLAIRGISDYADSHKNGQWQAYAAATAAAYAKELLDVIHPTRSAGALTIPRALVTAVQESGARREDYTIGWICALSIEMAVAMATLDCIHPDLPVRPIDHNTYAFGRIGKHNIVIACLPAGVYGTTSAAVAAAQMMNSFESIRFGLLVGIGGGMPREGVDIRLGDVVVSRPSEGHGGVVQFDQGKISSYGVFRRIGALNAPPNGLRAAVGRLMAMPETEENISKNLSVMLKRYPHMEKADFLYQGEEHDLLFNSLYTHHGGNSCHSCDKTQLVKRVPRKTSPRIHYGTIGSANQVVKDAAMRDKLGAEFGIICVEMEAAGLMNNFPCLVVRGICDYADSHKAKRWQPHAAATAAAYAKELLSVIPRLREITTMKALEAIQIK
;
A
#
# COMPACT_ATOMS: atom_id res chain seq x y z
N MET A 1 -25.11 -34.93 3.68
CA MET A 1 -25.29 -33.52 4.06
C MET A 1 -24.25 -33.21 5.11
N ALA A 2 -23.21 -32.44 4.77
CA ALA A 2 -22.25 -31.97 5.76
C ALA A 2 -22.93 -30.84 6.55
N THR A 3 -23.18 -31.03 7.83
CA THR A 3 -23.63 -29.98 8.73
C THR A 3 -22.49 -28.95 8.84
N THR A 4 -22.69 -27.76 8.27
CA THR A 4 -21.81 -26.62 8.51
C THR A 4 -21.85 -26.32 10.01
N LYS A 5 -20.75 -26.64 10.71
CA LYS A 5 -20.58 -26.35 12.13
C LYS A 5 -20.71 -24.84 12.32
N VAL A 6 -21.65 -24.41 13.16
CA VAL A 6 -21.79 -23.00 13.54
C VAL A 6 -20.50 -22.57 14.27
N PRO A 7 -19.84 -21.47 13.86
CA PRO A 7 -18.63 -20.99 14.53
C PRO A 7 -18.90 -20.58 15.99
N SER A 8 -17.93 -20.75 16.88
CA SER A 8 -17.98 -20.21 18.26
C SER A 8 -17.50 -18.75 18.29
N PRO A 9 -17.71 -17.99 19.39
CA PRO A 9 -17.22 -16.60 19.50
C PRO A 9 -15.72 -16.45 19.19
N GLU A 10 -14.88 -17.43 19.58
CA GLU A 10 -13.45 -17.41 19.31
C GLU A 10 -13.06 -17.65 17.83
N ASP A 11 -14.01 -18.07 16.99
CA ASP A 11 -13.77 -18.27 15.56
C ASP A 11 -13.88 -16.97 14.74
N TYR A 12 -14.41 -15.88 15.32
CA TYR A 12 -14.57 -14.57 14.67
C TYR A 12 -13.31 -13.73 14.82
N THR A 13 -12.74 -13.31 13.70
CA THR A 13 -11.42 -12.64 13.65
C THR A 13 -11.46 -11.23 13.10
N VAL A 14 -12.60 -10.83 12.52
CA VAL A 14 -12.82 -9.50 11.94
C VAL A 14 -14.10 -8.91 12.52
N GLY A 15 -13.98 -7.73 13.11
CA GLY A 15 -15.14 -6.92 13.47
C GLY A 15 -15.45 -5.90 12.38
N TRP A 16 -16.73 -5.62 12.17
CA TRP A 16 -17.19 -4.68 11.16
C TRP A 16 -18.24 -3.75 11.77
N VAL A 17 -17.99 -2.45 11.73
CA VAL A 17 -18.88 -1.45 12.33
C VAL A 17 -19.48 -0.58 11.23
N CYS A 18 -20.79 -0.66 11.10
CA CYS A 18 -21.61 0.08 10.17
C CYS A 18 -22.21 1.31 10.85
N ALA A 19 -22.11 2.47 10.21
CA ALA A 19 -22.73 3.70 10.72
C ALA A 19 -24.25 3.67 10.55
N GLN A 20 -24.75 3.09 9.46
CA GLN A 20 -26.18 3.10 9.12
C GLN A 20 -26.69 1.75 8.63
N VAL A 21 -28.01 1.55 8.69
CA VAL A 21 -28.69 0.33 8.23
C VAL A 21 -28.45 0.05 6.74
N THR A 22 -28.28 1.11 5.93
CA THR A 22 -27.91 0.98 4.52
C THR A 22 -26.53 0.32 4.36
N ASP A 23 -25.59 0.65 5.23
CA ASP A 23 -24.26 0.02 5.26
C ASP A 23 -24.40 -1.45 5.67
N LEU A 24 -25.15 -1.73 6.74
CA LEU A 24 -25.43 -3.11 7.17
C LEU A 24 -26.02 -3.95 6.03
N ALA A 25 -27.01 -3.42 5.32
CA ALA A 25 -27.63 -4.13 4.19
C ALA A 25 -26.63 -4.43 3.06
N ALA A 26 -25.73 -3.49 2.75
CA ALA A 26 -24.67 -3.69 1.74
C ALA A 26 -23.74 -4.85 2.13
N VAL A 27 -23.30 -4.86 3.39
CA VAL A 27 -22.33 -5.81 3.91
C VAL A 27 -22.93 -7.21 4.01
N THR A 28 -24.12 -7.32 4.59
CA THR A 28 -24.82 -8.59 4.73
C THR A 28 -25.10 -9.21 3.36
N ALA A 29 -25.42 -8.39 2.35
CA ALA A 29 -25.65 -8.87 0.98
C ALA A 29 -24.36 -9.42 0.31
N LEU A 30 -23.19 -8.99 0.75
CA LEU A 30 -21.88 -9.42 0.26
C LEU A 30 -21.28 -10.62 1.01
N LEU A 31 -21.91 -11.08 2.10
CA LEU A 31 -21.50 -12.29 2.81
C LEU A 31 -21.58 -13.52 1.90
N ASP A 32 -20.56 -14.37 1.98
CA ASP A 32 -20.56 -15.68 1.31
C ASP A 32 -21.55 -16.61 2.03
N ASP A 33 -21.47 -16.65 3.36
CA ASP A 33 -22.39 -17.38 4.24
C ASP A 33 -22.90 -16.48 5.38
N THR A 34 -24.13 -16.72 5.82
CA THR A 34 -24.74 -16.10 7.01
C THR A 34 -24.88 -17.14 8.12
N TYR A 35 -24.65 -16.73 9.37
CA TYR A 35 -24.75 -17.58 10.55
C TYR A 35 -25.90 -17.14 11.45
N PRO A 36 -26.50 -18.07 12.23
CA PRO A 36 -27.56 -17.72 13.16
C PRO A 36 -27.05 -16.85 14.31
N ASP A 37 -27.95 -16.07 14.90
CA ASP A 37 -27.68 -15.25 16.08
C ASP A 37 -27.08 -16.07 17.22
N MET A 38 -26.22 -15.42 17.99
CA MET A 38 -25.52 -16.02 19.12
C MET A 38 -25.85 -15.27 20.41
N SER A 39 -26.00 -16.02 21.51
CA SER A 39 -26.11 -15.42 22.84
C SER A 39 -24.78 -14.74 23.21
N VAL A 40 -24.77 -13.42 23.27
CA VAL A 40 -23.62 -12.62 23.74
C VAL A 40 -23.67 -12.42 25.26
N ARG A 41 -22.65 -11.77 25.82
CA ARG A 41 -22.59 -11.47 27.27
C ARG A 41 -23.80 -10.64 27.68
N SER A 42 -24.31 -10.85 28.89
CA SER A 42 -25.56 -10.23 29.36
C SER A 42 -25.58 -8.70 29.45
N ILE A 43 -24.41 -8.05 29.34
CA ILE A 43 -24.24 -6.58 29.38
C ILE A 43 -24.15 -6.00 27.96
N ASP A 44 -23.91 -6.84 26.95
CA ASP A 44 -23.86 -6.44 25.55
C ASP A 44 -25.27 -6.45 24.98
N CYS A 45 -25.72 -5.30 24.49
CA CYS A 45 -27.06 -5.11 23.92
C CYS A 45 -27.01 -4.89 22.40
N ASN A 46 -25.83 -4.96 21.76
CA ASN A 46 -25.75 -4.76 20.33
C ASN A 46 -26.34 -5.96 19.58
N PRO A 47 -27.19 -5.72 18.56
CA PRO A 47 -27.49 -6.76 17.59
C PRO A 47 -26.24 -7.00 16.72
N TYR A 48 -25.95 -8.28 16.46
CA TYR A 48 -24.85 -8.68 15.59
C TYR A 48 -25.36 -9.52 14.42
N GLU A 49 -24.93 -9.16 13.23
CA GLU A 49 -25.02 -10.03 12.06
C GLU A 49 -23.73 -10.82 11.95
N LEU A 50 -23.83 -12.14 11.82
CA LEU A 50 -22.70 -13.06 11.80
C LEU A 50 -22.59 -13.74 10.43
N GLY A 51 -21.37 -13.86 9.91
CA GLY A 51 -21.18 -14.51 8.62
C GLY A 51 -19.73 -14.77 8.25
N ARG A 52 -19.53 -15.15 7.00
CA ARG A 52 -18.21 -15.40 6.41
C ARG A 52 -18.01 -14.58 5.14
N MET A 53 -16.83 -13.99 4.98
CA MET A 53 -16.31 -13.55 3.68
C MET A 53 -14.92 -14.12 3.45
N GLY A 54 -14.75 -14.85 2.36
CA GLY A 54 -13.52 -15.54 2.03
C GLY A 54 -13.10 -16.48 3.16
N LYS A 55 -11.92 -16.21 3.74
CA LYS A 55 -11.31 -17.05 4.79
C LYS A 55 -11.66 -16.59 6.21
N HIS A 56 -12.48 -15.54 6.36
CA HIS A 56 -12.72 -14.87 7.64
C HIS A 56 -14.17 -15.02 8.08
N ASN A 57 -14.35 -15.37 9.35
CA ASN A 57 -15.63 -15.17 10.03
C ASN A 57 -15.69 -13.74 10.55
N ILE A 58 -16.79 -13.07 10.24
CA ILE A 58 -17.00 -11.64 10.48
C ILE A 58 -18.18 -11.46 11.42
N VAL A 59 -18.01 -10.58 12.39
CA VAL A 59 -19.10 -10.03 13.20
C VAL A 59 -19.36 -8.60 12.77
N ILE A 60 -20.61 -8.29 12.46
CA ILE A 60 -21.04 -6.99 11.98
C ILE A 60 -22.00 -6.39 13.00
N SER A 61 -21.75 -5.14 13.39
CA SER A 61 -22.67 -4.34 14.20
C SER A 61 -23.04 -3.07 13.46
N CYS A 62 -24.27 -2.61 13.65
CA CYS A 62 -24.74 -1.31 13.20
C CYS A 62 -25.04 -0.44 14.43
N LEU A 63 -24.73 0.84 14.34
CA LEU A 63 -25.07 1.78 15.41
C LEU A 63 -26.58 1.79 15.66
N PRO A 64 -27.02 2.02 16.91
CA PRO A 64 -28.44 2.11 17.24
C PRO A 64 -29.16 3.15 16.39
N ALA A 65 -30.45 2.90 16.11
CA ALA A 65 -31.24 3.79 15.27
C ALA A 65 -31.31 5.21 15.86
N GLY A 66 -30.87 6.20 15.07
CA GLY A 66 -30.82 7.61 15.49
C GLY A 66 -29.54 8.02 16.21
N GLU A 67 -28.63 7.08 16.47
CA GLU A 67 -27.28 7.36 16.97
C GLU A 67 -26.29 7.44 15.81
N TYR A 68 -25.34 8.35 15.91
CA TYR A 68 -24.25 8.58 14.96
C TYR A 68 -23.09 9.24 15.69
N GLY A 69 -21.95 9.32 15.03
CA GLY A 69 -20.78 9.96 15.57
C GLY A 69 -19.84 9.04 16.36
N THR A 70 -18.74 9.63 16.80
CA THR A 70 -17.57 8.93 17.34
C THR A 70 -17.86 8.09 18.60
N ALA A 71 -18.69 8.59 19.52
CA ALA A 71 -18.96 7.93 20.80
C ALA A 71 -19.77 6.63 20.65
N ALA A 72 -20.85 6.66 19.86
CA ALA A 72 -21.68 5.49 19.61
C ALA A 72 -20.86 4.37 18.93
N ALA A 73 -20.04 4.75 17.94
CA ALA A 73 -19.14 3.81 17.28
C ALA A 73 -18.13 3.17 18.25
N ALA A 74 -17.53 3.97 19.14
CA ALA A 74 -16.59 3.46 20.13
C ALA A 74 -17.23 2.47 21.12
N VAL A 75 -18.44 2.78 21.61
CA VAL A 75 -19.18 1.90 22.55
C VAL A 75 -19.55 0.58 21.89
N ALA A 76 -20.14 0.62 20.69
CA ALA A 76 -20.50 -0.58 19.95
C ALA A 76 -19.29 -1.49 19.67
N THR A 77 -18.15 -0.88 19.30
CA THR A 77 -16.91 -1.60 19.04
C THR A 77 -16.31 -2.22 20.31
N ALA A 78 -16.31 -1.48 21.43
CA ALA A 78 -15.81 -1.98 22.70
C ALA A 78 -16.59 -3.21 23.18
N GLN A 79 -17.92 -3.16 23.07
CA GLN A 79 -18.79 -4.29 23.41
C GLN A 79 -18.59 -5.47 22.48
N MET A 80 -18.47 -5.22 21.17
CA MET A 80 -18.16 -6.27 20.17
C MET A 80 -16.86 -7.00 20.51
N MET A 81 -15.77 -6.27 20.78
CA MET A 81 -14.48 -6.90 21.12
C MET A 81 -14.50 -7.62 22.47
N GLN A 82 -15.38 -7.21 23.38
CA GLN A 82 -15.58 -7.91 24.65
C GLN A 82 -16.34 -9.24 24.47
N SER A 83 -17.30 -9.28 23.53
CA SER A 83 -18.07 -10.49 23.20
C SER A 83 -17.33 -11.44 22.27
N PHE A 84 -16.45 -10.92 21.40
CA PHE A 84 -15.67 -11.66 20.41
C PHE A 84 -14.17 -11.40 20.59
N GLU A 85 -13.56 -12.11 21.53
CA GLU A 85 -12.17 -11.85 21.99
C GLU A 85 -11.09 -12.14 20.94
N SER A 86 -11.43 -12.85 19.86
CA SER A 86 -10.47 -13.22 18.80
C SER A 86 -10.43 -12.23 17.62
N ILE A 87 -11.17 -11.12 17.70
CA ILE A 87 -11.11 -10.05 16.71
C ILE A 87 -9.69 -9.45 16.68
N GLN A 88 -9.11 -9.39 15.48
CA GLN A 88 -7.75 -8.90 15.24
C GLN A 88 -7.73 -7.45 14.78
N PHE A 89 -8.76 -7.05 14.02
CA PHE A 89 -8.93 -5.70 13.51
C PHE A 89 -10.40 -5.40 13.25
N ILE A 90 -10.70 -4.10 13.23
CA ILE A 90 -12.02 -3.56 12.95
C ILE A 90 -12.01 -2.89 11.58
N LEU A 91 -12.98 -3.21 10.75
CA LEU A 91 -13.29 -2.43 9.56
C LEU A 91 -14.40 -1.44 9.91
N SER A 92 -14.05 -0.16 9.94
CA SER A 92 -15.05 0.92 10.06
C SER A 92 -15.53 1.25 8.67
N LEU A 93 -16.80 1.02 8.38
CA LEU A 93 -17.36 1.12 7.03
C LEU A 93 -18.64 1.93 7.04
N GLY A 94 -18.76 2.78 6.03
CA GLY A 94 -19.89 3.69 5.90
C GLY A 94 -19.73 4.59 4.69
N THR A 95 -20.62 5.57 4.59
CA THR A 95 -20.55 6.58 3.54
C THR A 95 -19.95 7.88 4.06
N ALA A 96 -19.38 8.69 3.17
CA ALA A 96 -18.77 9.98 3.50
C ALA A 96 -19.03 11.01 2.39
N GLY A 97 -18.89 12.29 2.75
CA GLY A 97 -18.84 13.37 1.78
C GLY A 97 -17.45 13.50 1.16
N GLY A 98 -17.35 13.45 -0.16
CA GLY A 98 -16.11 13.54 -0.92
C GLY A 98 -15.57 14.97 -1.01
N VAL A 99 -14.25 15.08 -1.16
CA VAL A 99 -13.53 16.36 -1.25
C VAL A 99 -12.80 16.43 -2.60
N PRO A 100 -13.50 16.81 -3.69
CA PRO A 100 -12.99 16.74 -5.07
C PRO A 100 -12.12 17.97 -5.43
N GLN A 101 -11.04 18.18 -4.69
CA GLN A 101 -10.11 19.30 -4.89
C GLN A 101 -8.92 18.87 -5.75
N ARG A 102 -7.85 18.36 -5.12
CA ARG A 102 -6.62 17.92 -5.82
C ARG A 102 -6.74 16.56 -6.47
N HIS A 103 -7.79 15.82 -6.14
CA HIS A 103 -8.07 14.46 -6.59
C HIS A 103 -9.45 14.44 -7.25
N ASP A 104 -9.58 13.73 -8.36
CA ASP A 104 -10.87 13.53 -9.07
C ASP A 104 -11.71 12.50 -8.30
N ILE A 105 -12.17 12.87 -7.11
CA ILE A 105 -13.07 12.08 -6.27
C ILE A 105 -14.48 12.22 -6.83
N ARG A 106 -15.15 11.10 -7.04
CA ARG A 106 -16.50 11.04 -7.58
C ARG A 106 -17.47 10.29 -6.69
N LEU A 107 -18.76 10.54 -6.84
CA LEU A 107 -19.78 9.77 -6.15
C LEU A 107 -19.68 8.29 -6.55
N GLY A 108 -19.81 7.39 -5.58
CA GLY A 108 -19.58 5.96 -5.74
C GLY A 108 -18.12 5.51 -5.57
N ASP A 109 -17.15 6.42 -5.60
CA ASP A 109 -15.74 6.08 -5.31
C ASP A 109 -15.56 5.58 -3.88
N VAL A 110 -14.41 4.97 -3.62
CA VAL A 110 -14.02 4.48 -2.29
C VAL A 110 -12.82 5.28 -1.80
N VAL A 111 -12.86 5.76 -0.56
CA VAL A 111 -11.72 6.35 0.14
C VAL A 111 -11.31 5.43 1.28
N VAL A 112 -10.03 5.08 1.34
CA VAL A 112 -9.43 4.24 2.38
C VAL A 112 -8.47 5.08 3.21
N SER A 113 -8.62 5.05 4.54
CA SER A 113 -7.72 5.77 5.44
C SER A 113 -6.27 5.31 5.25
N TYR A 114 -5.39 6.24 4.91
CA TYR A 114 -4.02 5.95 4.52
C TYR A 114 -3.04 6.89 5.24
N PRO A 115 -2.02 6.36 5.95
CA PRO A 115 -1.02 7.20 6.61
C PRO A 115 -0.28 8.09 5.62
N THR A 116 -0.16 9.37 5.93
CA THR A 116 0.63 10.35 5.18
C THR A 116 1.86 10.76 5.98
N TYR A 117 2.63 11.73 5.47
CA TYR A 117 3.82 12.26 6.16
C TYR A 117 3.51 12.80 7.57
N VAL A 118 2.30 13.31 7.79
CA VAL A 118 1.93 14.04 9.02
C VAL A 118 0.78 13.37 9.77
N PHE A 119 -0.05 12.57 9.08
CA PHE A 119 -1.29 12.04 9.65
C PHE A 119 -1.36 10.51 9.60
N GLY A 120 -1.99 9.90 10.60
CA GLY A 120 -2.20 8.45 10.67
C GLY A 120 -3.18 7.89 9.63
N GLY A 121 -3.88 8.74 8.88
CA GLY A 121 -4.88 8.37 7.87
C GLY A 121 -6.31 8.78 8.21
N VAL A 122 -6.56 9.08 9.49
CA VAL A 122 -7.78 9.76 9.96
C VAL A 122 -7.34 10.94 10.82
N VAL A 123 -8.03 12.07 10.70
CA VAL A 123 -7.80 13.26 11.52
C VAL A 123 -9.12 13.68 12.13
N GLN A 124 -9.18 13.78 13.46
CA GLN A 124 -10.31 14.42 14.12
C GLN A 124 -10.23 15.93 13.92
N HIS A 125 -11.06 16.48 13.03
CA HIS A 125 -10.93 17.86 12.59
C HIS A 125 -11.56 18.88 13.55
N ASP A 126 -12.46 18.42 14.43
CA ASP A 126 -13.20 19.26 15.38
C ASP A 126 -12.64 19.21 16.82
N MET A 127 -11.56 18.46 17.06
CA MET A 127 -10.93 18.35 18.38
C MET A 127 -9.69 19.24 18.50
N GLY A 128 -9.78 20.24 19.38
CA GLY A 128 -8.72 21.23 19.52
C GLY A 128 -9.06 22.34 20.50
N LYS A 129 -8.25 23.39 20.45
CA LYS A 129 -8.41 24.59 21.28
C LYS A 129 -8.82 25.76 20.41
N THR A 130 -9.90 26.45 20.79
CA THR A 130 -10.22 27.75 20.22
C THR A 130 -9.36 28.82 20.89
N LEU A 131 -8.52 29.48 20.10
CA LEU A 131 -7.65 30.58 20.54
C LEU A 131 -8.36 31.93 20.39
N ALA A 132 -7.76 32.99 20.95
CA ALA A 132 -8.27 34.35 20.81
C ALA A 132 -8.46 34.73 19.33
N GLY A 133 -9.58 35.37 19.01
CA GLY A 133 -9.96 35.68 17.63
C GLY A 133 -10.66 34.54 16.88
N GLY A 134 -11.04 33.45 17.55
CA GLY A 134 -11.79 32.34 16.94
C GLY A 134 -10.93 31.35 16.16
N LEU A 135 -9.60 31.47 16.24
CA LEU A 135 -8.68 30.58 15.53
C LEU A 135 -8.64 29.21 16.20
N PHE A 136 -9.04 28.17 15.48
CA PHE A 136 -9.01 26.81 15.98
C PHE A 136 -7.61 26.20 15.80
N HIS A 137 -7.07 25.63 16.88
CA HIS A 137 -5.80 24.91 16.87
C HIS A 137 -6.04 23.45 17.25
N ARG A 138 -5.94 22.54 16.28
CA ARG A 138 -6.06 21.09 16.51
C ARG A 138 -5.03 20.63 17.54
N THR A 139 -5.44 19.73 18.43
CA THR A 139 -4.54 19.12 19.41
C THR A 139 -4.57 17.60 19.30
N GLY A 140 -3.40 16.98 19.22
CA GLY A 140 -3.26 15.52 19.15
C GLY A 140 -3.16 14.98 17.72
N SER A 141 -2.92 13.68 17.65
CA SER A 141 -2.84 12.89 16.41
C SER A 141 -3.44 11.52 16.69
N LEU A 142 -4.34 11.07 15.82
CA LEU A 142 -4.89 9.73 15.93
C LEU A 142 -3.86 8.68 15.47
N ASN A 143 -3.98 7.47 16.01
CA ASN A 143 -3.23 6.31 15.56
C ASN A 143 -3.50 6.01 14.07
N LYS A 144 -2.51 5.34 13.46
CA LYS A 144 -2.63 4.80 12.10
C LYS A 144 -3.33 3.44 12.10
N PRO A 145 -3.89 2.99 10.95
CA PRO A 145 -4.44 1.65 10.83
C PRO A 145 -3.44 0.53 11.20
N ALA A 146 -3.99 -0.61 11.60
CA ALA A 146 -3.21 -1.78 12.01
C ALA A 146 -2.23 -2.23 10.92
N GLN A 147 -1.08 -2.78 11.34
CA GLN A 147 -0.05 -3.22 10.38
C GLN A 147 -0.58 -4.27 9.40
N THR A 148 -1.37 -5.23 9.86
CA THR A 148 -1.99 -6.27 9.03
C THR A 148 -2.87 -5.68 7.93
N THR A 149 -3.67 -4.65 8.24
CA THR A 149 -4.54 -4.01 7.24
C THR A 149 -3.74 -3.12 6.29
N LEU A 150 -2.70 -2.44 6.76
CA LEU A 150 -1.82 -1.64 5.89
C LEU A 150 -0.96 -2.49 4.96
N THR A 151 -0.46 -3.66 5.37
CA THR A 151 0.28 -4.56 4.45
C THR A 151 -0.67 -5.19 3.43
N ALA A 152 -1.91 -5.48 3.83
CA ALA A 152 -2.96 -5.92 2.92
C ALA A 152 -3.35 -4.83 1.90
N VAL A 153 -3.53 -3.59 2.33
CA VAL A 153 -3.72 -2.44 1.42
C VAL A 153 -2.54 -2.32 0.46
N ALA A 154 -1.31 -2.52 0.93
CA ALA A 154 -0.14 -2.45 0.07
C ALA A 154 -0.15 -3.53 -1.04
N LYS A 155 -0.49 -4.80 -0.69
CA LYS A 155 -0.64 -5.91 -1.64
C LYS A 155 -1.82 -5.70 -2.60
N LEU A 156 -2.99 -5.29 -2.09
CA LEU A 156 -4.17 -5.08 -2.91
C LEU A 156 -3.94 -3.97 -3.96
N ARG A 157 -3.29 -2.87 -3.56
CA ARG A 157 -2.86 -1.83 -4.51
C ARG A 157 -1.92 -2.35 -5.58
N ALA A 158 -1.01 -3.26 -5.23
CA ALA A 158 -0.11 -3.89 -6.20
C ALA A 158 -0.89 -4.74 -7.22
N ILE A 159 -1.89 -5.50 -6.75
CA ILE A 159 -2.78 -6.29 -7.61
C ILE A 159 -3.58 -5.36 -8.54
N HIS A 160 -4.15 -4.27 -8.04
CA HIS A 160 -4.90 -3.29 -8.84
C HIS A 160 -4.06 -2.55 -9.89
N MET A 161 -2.73 -2.56 -9.78
CA MET A 161 -1.85 -2.05 -10.84
C MET A 161 -1.68 -3.08 -11.97
N MET A 162 -1.72 -4.37 -11.64
CA MET A 162 -1.56 -5.48 -12.59
C MET A 162 -2.86 -5.84 -13.29
N GLU A 163 -3.99 -5.78 -12.57
CA GLU A 163 -5.30 -6.30 -12.95
C GLU A 163 -6.42 -5.35 -12.50
N THR A 164 -7.63 -5.53 -13.04
CA THR A 164 -8.80 -4.73 -12.65
C THR A 164 -9.35 -5.17 -11.30
N SER A 165 -9.83 -4.21 -10.48
CA SER A 165 -10.50 -4.50 -9.20
C SER A 165 -11.74 -5.37 -9.37
N SER A 166 -11.98 -6.23 -8.37
CA SER A 166 -13.15 -7.11 -8.29
C SER A 166 -14.41 -6.43 -7.74
N ILE A 167 -14.36 -5.14 -7.37
CA ILE A 167 -15.51 -4.42 -6.80
C ILE A 167 -16.75 -4.56 -7.69
N GLN A 168 -16.63 -4.27 -9.00
CA GLN A 168 -17.77 -4.33 -9.92
C GLN A 168 -18.35 -5.74 -10.05
N THR A 169 -17.49 -6.77 -9.99
CA THR A 169 -17.91 -8.17 -9.98
C THR A 169 -18.71 -8.50 -8.73
N PHE A 170 -18.25 -8.06 -7.55
CA PHE A 170 -18.98 -8.26 -6.30
C PHE A 170 -20.33 -7.55 -6.28
N LEU A 171 -20.40 -6.32 -6.78
CA LEU A 171 -21.66 -5.58 -6.90
C LEU A 171 -22.64 -6.29 -7.84
N SER A 172 -22.17 -6.80 -8.98
CA SER A 172 -22.99 -7.55 -9.94
C SER A 172 -23.54 -8.85 -9.32
N ASN A 173 -22.69 -9.57 -8.59
CA ASN A 173 -23.07 -10.79 -7.87
C ASN A 173 -24.10 -10.49 -6.77
N MET A 174 -23.92 -9.41 -6.02
CA MET A 174 -24.85 -8.96 -4.98
C MET A 174 -26.24 -8.69 -5.56
N THR A 175 -26.33 -7.95 -6.67
CA THR A 175 -27.61 -7.65 -7.33
C THR A 175 -28.27 -8.88 -7.95
N THR A 176 -27.47 -9.85 -8.38
CA THR A 176 -27.98 -11.13 -8.89
C THR A 176 -28.56 -11.98 -7.75
N LYS A 177 -27.89 -12.03 -6.60
CA LYS A 177 -28.33 -12.76 -5.40
C LYS A 177 -29.57 -12.13 -4.77
N TYR A 178 -29.66 -10.80 -4.77
CA TYR A 178 -30.77 -10.05 -4.19
C TYR A 178 -31.37 -9.02 -5.18
N PRO A 179 -32.25 -9.45 -6.10
CA PRO A 179 -32.82 -8.56 -7.13
C PRO A 179 -33.56 -7.33 -6.58
N ARG A 180 -34.08 -7.39 -5.35
CA ARG A 180 -34.72 -6.24 -4.68
C ARG A 180 -33.75 -5.08 -4.39
N LEU A 181 -32.44 -5.35 -4.33
CA LEU A 181 -31.43 -4.32 -4.09
C LEU A 181 -31.10 -3.50 -5.35
N ILE A 182 -31.45 -3.99 -6.55
CA ILE A 182 -31.11 -3.35 -7.84
C ILE A 182 -31.52 -1.88 -7.87
N THR A 183 -32.69 -1.53 -7.34
CA THR A 183 -33.22 -0.16 -7.42
C THR A 183 -32.44 0.86 -6.62
N ARG A 184 -31.64 0.45 -5.62
CA ARG A 184 -30.92 1.37 -4.72
C ARG A 184 -29.41 1.17 -4.73
N PHE A 185 -28.94 -0.04 -5.01
CA PHE A 185 -27.54 -0.43 -4.91
C PHE A 185 -26.83 -0.52 -6.28
N THR A 186 -27.44 0.02 -7.33
CA THR A 186 -26.81 0.14 -8.66
C THR A 186 -26.30 1.55 -8.89
N HIS A 187 -25.31 1.67 -9.76
CA HIS A 187 -24.71 2.97 -10.11
C HIS A 187 -25.79 3.88 -10.74
N PRO A 188 -26.11 5.05 -10.15
CA PRO A 188 -27.17 5.93 -10.63
C PRO A 188 -26.95 6.49 -12.05
N GLY A 189 -25.69 6.53 -12.51
CA GLY A 189 -25.27 7.04 -13.82
C GLY A 189 -24.35 8.24 -13.71
N GLN A 190 -23.41 8.43 -14.65
CA GLN A 190 -22.42 9.53 -14.56
C GLN A 190 -23.07 10.92 -14.59
N HIS A 191 -24.26 11.07 -15.17
CA HIS A 191 -25.00 12.35 -15.22
C HIS A 191 -25.61 12.76 -13.86
N GLU A 192 -25.73 11.80 -12.94
CA GLU A 192 -26.18 12.03 -11.57
C GLU A 192 -25.01 12.39 -10.64
N ASP A 193 -23.77 12.32 -11.13
CA ASP A 193 -22.58 12.80 -10.43
C ASP A 193 -22.38 14.32 -10.63
N ARG A 194 -23.11 15.09 -9.83
CA ARG A 194 -23.20 16.56 -9.93
C ARG A 194 -22.35 17.23 -8.86
N LEU A 195 -21.27 17.88 -9.28
CA LEU A 195 -20.41 18.72 -8.43
C LEU A 195 -20.63 20.18 -8.80
N TYR A 196 -21.01 21.02 -7.84
CA TYR A 196 -21.21 22.45 -8.03
C TYR A 196 -19.98 23.27 -7.62
N TYR A 197 -19.83 24.46 -8.21
CA TYR A 197 -18.79 25.41 -7.78
C TYR A 197 -18.94 25.80 -6.32
N THR A 198 -17.82 25.95 -5.61
CA THR A 198 -17.79 26.42 -4.23
C THR A 198 -18.54 27.75 -4.07
N GLY A 199 -19.44 27.80 -3.08
CA GLY A 199 -20.28 28.96 -2.77
C GLY A 199 -21.63 29.01 -3.50
N TYR A 200 -21.92 28.07 -4.41
CA TYR A 200 -23.28 27.88 -4.89
C TYR A 200 -24.07 27.06 -3.88
N GLU A 201 -25.22 27.59 -3.43
CA GLU A 201 -26.06 26.97 -2.42
C GLU A 201 -27.26 26.25 -3.06
N HIS A 202 -27.66 25.14 -2.44
CA HIS A 202 -28.82 24.37 -2.88
C HIS A 202 -30.09 25.21 -2.75
N VAL A 203 -30.89 25.25 -3.82
CA VAL A 203 -32.04 26.17 -3.90
C VAL A 203 -33.24 25.67 -3.08
N SER A 204 -33.70 24.44 -3.35
CA SER A 204 -34.85 23.82 -2.65
C SER A 204 -35.09 22.37 -3.08
N GLY A 205 -35.84 21.62 -2.26
CA GLY A 205 -36.22 20.23 -2.52
C GLY A 205 -35.19 19.19 -2.09
N ASP A 206 -35.51 17.91 -2.27
CA ASP A 206 -34.64 16.78 -1.89
C ASP A 206 -33.69 16.34 -3.02
N SER A 207 -33.81 16.93 -4.21
CA SER A 207 -33.02 16.64 -5.40
C SER A 207 -32.42 17.92 -6.01
N CYS A 208 -31.36 17.77 -6.80
CA CYS A 208 -30.70 18.88 -7.48
C CYS A 208 -31.31 19.19 -8.87
N GLU A 209 -32.57 18.84 -9.11
CA GLU A 209 -33.25 19.08 -10.40
C GLU A 209 -33.54 20.57 -10.64
N HIS A 210 -33.74 21.34 -9.58
CA HIS A 210 -34.00 22.78 -9.63
C HIS A 210 -32.73 23.63 -9.49
N CYS A 211 -31.57 23.00 -9.40
CA CYS A 211 -30.30 23.72 -9.33
C CYS A 211 -29.83 24.16 -10.71
N ASP A 212 -29.20 25.33 -10.76
CA ASP A 212 -28.62 25.90 -11.96
C ASP A 212 -27.51 25.00 -12.52
N GLN A 213 -27.73 24.49 -13.74
CA GLN A 213 -26.79 23.60 -14.41
C GLN A 213 -25.51 24.33 -14.84
N ASP A 214 -25.56 25.66 -15.00
CA ASP A 214 -24.38 26.46 -15.35
C ASP A 214 -23.38 26.55 -14.18
N MET A 215 -23.83 26.21 -12.96
CA MET A 215 -23.01 26.16 -11.75
C MET A 215 -22.32 24.81 -11.53
N LEU A 216 -22.46 23.86 -12.46
CA LEU A 216 -21.75 22.58 -12.41
C LEU A 216 -20.28 22.74 -12.83
N VAL A 217 -19.41 22.08 -12.07
CA VAL A 217 -17.98 21.97 -12.41
C VAL A 217 -17.83 21.03 -13.61
N ALA A 218 -17.33 21.57 -14.71
CA ALA A 218 -17.02 20.77 -15.90
C ALA A 218 -15.90 19.76 -15.60
N ARG A 219 -16.21 18.46 -15.72
CA ARG A 219 -15.26 17.36 -15.53
C ARG A 219 -15.29 16.44 -16.74
N CYS A 220 -14.13 15.91 -17.13
CA CYS A 220 -14.06 14.92 -18.20
C CYS A 220 -14.82 13.64 -17.80
N ALA A 221 -15.63 13.08 -18.71
CA ALA A 221 -16.26 11.79 -18.48
C ALA A 221 -15.20 10.70 -18.22
N ARG A 222 -15.47 9.80 -17.27
CA ARG A 222 -14.59 8.65 -17.06
C ARG A 222 -14.84 7.63 -18.17
N ALA A 223 -13.79 6.89 -18.51
CA ALA A 223 -13.88 5.83 -19.51
C ALA A 223 -14.82 4.69 -19.08
N THR A 224 -15.04 4.51 -17.77
CA THR A 224 -15.91 3.49 -17.18
C THR A 224 -16.68 4.04 -15.98
N ASP A 225 -17.75 3.36 -15.60
CA ASP A 225 -18.54 3.61 -14.38
C ASP A 225 -17.97 2.86 -13.16
N ASN A 226 -16.78 2.26 -13.28
CA ASN A 226 -16.20 1.52 -12.17
C ASN A 226 -15.75 2.50 -11.08
N PRO A 227 -15.99 2.17 -9.80
CA PRO A 227 -15.53 3.00 -8.69
C PRO A 227 -14.00 3.04 -8.65
N VAL A 228 -13.44 4.20 -8.35
CA VAL A 228 -12.01 4.41 -8.15
C VAL A 228 -11.71 4.38 -6.65
N VAL A 229 -10.65 3.66 -6.27
CA VAL A 229 -10.18 3.62 -4.88
C VAL A 229 -9.10 4.66 -4.66
N HIS A 230 -9.35 5.56 -3.71
CA HIS A 230 -8.45 6.62 -3.28
C HIS A 230 -7.89 6.30 -1.89
N TYR A 231 -6.64 6.71 -1.66
CA TYR A 231 -5.92 6.43 -0.43
C TYR A 231 -5.41 7.75 0.16
N GLY A 232 -5.94 8.15 1.30
CA GLY A 232 -5.52 9.40 1.93
C GLY A 232 -6.16 9.66 3.28
N VAL A 233 -6.17 10.94 3.67
CA VAL A 233 -6.68 11.38 4.95
C VAL A 233 -8.21 11.44 4.91
N ILE A 234 -8.85 10.86 5.92
CA ILE A 234 -10.27 11.06 6.22
C ILE A 234 -10.39 12.08 7.35
N ALA A 235 -11.07 13.20 7.10
CA ALA A 235 -11.40 14.16 8.14
C ALA A 235 -12.66 13.67 8.87
N SER A 236 -12.55 13.37 10.15
CA SER A 236 -13.64 12.82 10.95
C SER A 236 -14.02 13.80 12.07
N GLY A 237 -15.31 13.91 12.39
CA GLY A 237 -15.77 14.82 13.43
C GLY A 237 -17.20 14.54 13.89
N ASN A 238 -17.68 15.27 14.88
CA ASN A 238 -19.01 15.04 15.45
C ASN A 238 -20.10 15.91 14.79
N SER A 239 -19.73 16.71 13.79
CA SER A 239 -20.64 17.61 13.08
C SER A 239 -20.71 17.25 11.60
N LEU A 240 -21.94 17.18 11.08
CA LEU A 240 -22.16 16.99 9.64
C LEU A 240 -21.75 18.27 8.89
N ILE A 241 -20.87 18.14 7.89
CA ILE A 241 -20.47 19.24 7.02
C ILE A 241 -21.38 19.27 5.79
N LYS A 242 -22.06 20.41 5.59
CA LYS A 242 -22.89 20.74 4.41
C LYS A 242 -22.51 22.11 3.83
N ASP A 243 -21.23 22.46 3.91
CA ASP A 243 -20.72 23.76 3.47
C ASP A 243 -19.46 23.54 2.63
N SER A 244 -19.55 23.95 1.37
CA SER A 244 -18.46 23.84 0.40
C SER A 244 -17.21 24.62 0.81
N ALA A 245 -17.36 25.75 1.52
CA ALA A 245 -16.23 26.54 1.98
C ALA A 245 -15.46 25.82 3.11
N THR A 246 -16.18 25.27 4.08
CA THR A 246 -15.60 24.45 5.16
C THR A 246 -14.93 23.19 4.62
N ARG A 247 -15.58 22.49 3.68
CA ARG A 247 -14.99 21.33 2.98
C ARG A 247 -13.64 21.69 2.32
N ASP A 248 -13.61 22.79 1.58
CA ASP A 248 -12.41 23.22 0.85
C ASP A 248 -11.31 23.69 1.80
N TYR A 249 -11.67 24.31 2.94
CA TYR A 249 -10.74 24.61 4.02
C TYR A 249 -10.10 23.34 4.59
N LEU A 250 -10.89 22.32 4.92
CA LEU A 250 -10.37 21.04 5.42
C LEU A 250 -9.49 20.32 4.39
N SER A 251 -9.82 20.43 3.10
CA SER A 251 -8.95 19.93 2.03
C SER A 251 -7.57 20.61 2.04
N LYS A 252 -7.53 21.93 2.16
CA LYS A 252 -6.28 22.70 2.17
C LYS A 252 -5.45 22.46 3.43
N GLU A 253 -6.10 22.36 4.59
CA GLU A 253 -5.41 22.18 5.87
C GLU A 253 -4.90 20.74 6.05
N LEU A 254 -5.71 19.75 5.67
CA LEU A 254 -5.48 18.34 6.03
C LEU A 254 -5.10 17.46 4.84
N ASP A 255 -5.21 17.97 3.62
CA ASP A 255 -5.19 17.15 2.39
C ASP A 255 -6.25 16.03 2.46
N ALA A 256 -7.40 16.33 3.09
CA ALA A 256 -8.50 15.38 3.29
C ALA A 256 -9.17 15.02 1.96
N LEU A 257 -9.49 13.74 1.80
CA LEU A 257 -10.16 13.17 0.63
C LEU A 257 -11.67 13.00 0.85
N CYS A 258 -12.09 12.75 2.09
CA CYS A 258 -13.49 12.72 2.46
C CYS A 258 -13.70 13.15 3.92
N ILE A 259 -14.95 13.44 4.24
CA ILE A 259 -15.42 13.86 5.56
C ILE A 259 -16.46 12.87 6.07
N ASP A 260 -16.22 12.29 7.24
CA ASP A 260 -17.11 11.35 7.92
C ASP A 260 -17.37 11.75 9.38
N MET A 261 -18.17 10.96 10.12
CA MET A 261 -18.52 11.28 11.50
C MET A 261 -18.08 10.24 12.54
N GLU A 262 -17.62 9.07 12.13
CA GLU A 262 -17.43 7.92 13.02
C GLU A 262 -15.96 7.53 13.21
N ALA A 263 -15.13 7.64 12.17
CA ALA A 263 -13.80 7.04 12.15
C ALA A 263 -12.91 7.50 13.32
N ALA A 264 -12.94 8.79 13.69
CA ALA A 264 -12.10 9.32 14.76
C ALA A 264 -12.30 8.61 16.11
N GLY A 265 -13.52 8.16 16.41
CA GLY A 265 -13.84 7.48 17.66
C GLY A 265 -13.19 6.10 17.79
N LEU A 266 -12.71 5.52 16.68
CA LEU A 266 -12.22 4.15 16.63
C LEU A 266 -10.69 4.05 16.58
N MET A 267 -10.03 5.01 15.94
CA MET A 267 -8.63 4.86 15.54
C MET A 267 -7.65 4.71 16.72
N ASP A 268 -7.88 5.40 17.84
CA ASP A 268 -6.94 5.38 18.98
C ASP A 268 -7.06 4.15 19.87
N HIS A 269 -8.25 3.54 19.92
CA HIS A 269 -8.55 2.47 20.86
C HIS A 269 -8.60 1.09 20.22
N PHE A 270 -8.79 1.02 18.90
CA PHE A 270 -8.97 -0.24 18.19
C PHE A 270 -8.04 -0.32 16.97
N PRO A 271 -7.51 -1.51 16.64
CA PRO A 271 -6.80 -1.75 15.38
C PRO A 271 -7.78 -1.61 14.21
N CYS A 272 -7.98 -0.38 13.72
CA CYS A 272 -9.06 -0.04 12.80
C CYS A 272 -8.55 0.39 11.42
N LEU A 273 -9.25 0.00 10.36
CA LEU A 273 -9.14 0.61 9.03
C LEU A 273 -10.47 1.25 8.66
N ALA A 274 -10.47 2.53 8.33
CA ALA A 274 -11.66 3.23 7.85
C ALA A 274 -11.74 3.17 6.31
N ILE A 275 -12.90 2.75 5.81
CA ILE A 275 -13.21 2.66 4.38
C ILE A 275 -14.54 3.37 4.16
N ARG A 276 -14.58 4.32 3.22
CA ARG A 276 -15.74 5.18 2.97
C ARG A 276 -16.15 5.13 1.52
N GLY A 277 -17.43 4.87 1.28
CA GLY A 277 -18.05 5.11 -0.02
C GLY A 277 -18.47 6.56 -0.14
N ILE A 278 -18.20 7.20 -1.27
CA ILE A 278 -18.52 8.62 -1.46
C ILE A 278 -19.98 8.76 -1.90
N SER A 279 -20.82 9.34 -1.05
CA SER A 279 -22.27 9.47 -1.28
C SER A 279 -22.72 10.90 -1.54
N ASP A 280 -21.92 11.90 -1.19
CA ASP A 280 -22.16 13.31 -1.45
C ASP A 280 -20.82 14.07 -1.53
N TYR A 281 -20.86 15.40 -1.69
CA TYR A 281 -19.67 16.26 -1.77
C TYR A 281 -19.48 17.18 -0.56
N ALA A 282 -20.00 16.80 0.62
CA ALA A 282 -19.92 17.57 1.86
C ALA A 282 -20.34 19.04 1.72
N ASP A 283 -21.32 19.30 0.86
CA ASP A 283 -21.88 20.63 0.58
C ASP A 283 -23.41 20.62 0.76
N SER A 284 -24.04 21.74 0.41
CA SER A 284 -25.48 21.94 0.54
C SER A 284 -26.31 20.99 -0.34
N HIS A 285 -25.72 20.34 -1.35
CA HIS A 285 -26.40 19.51 -2.35
C HIS A 285 -26.52 18.03 -1.96
N LYS A 286 -26.07 17.68 -0.74
CA LYS A 286 -26.17 16.32 -0.18
C LYS A 286 -27.59 15.78 -0.29
N ASN A 287 -27.73 14.63 -0.95
CA ASN A 287 -28.98 13.89 -1.10
C ASN A 287 -28.75 12.37 -0.90
N GLY A 288 -29.84 11.58 -0.86
CA GLY A 288 -29.79 10.15 -0.54
C GLY A 288 -29.57 9.20 -1.74
N GLN A 289 -29.48 9.71 -2.96
CA GLN A 289 -29.50 8.90 -4.19
C GLN A 289 -28.30 7.95 -4.29
N TRP A 290 -27.11 8.44 -3.95
CA TRP A 290 -25.86 7.69 -4.05
C TRP A 290 -25.54 6.85 -2.81
N GLN A 291 -26.26 7.05 -1.71
CA GLN A 291 -25.90 6.49 -0.41
C GLN A 291 -25.80 4.96 -0.42
N ALA A 292 -26.78 4.27 -1.00
CA ALA A 292 -26.80 2.81 -1.02
C ALA A 292 -25.73 2.22 -1.97
N TYR A 293 -25.52 2.82 -3.14
CA TYR A 293 -24.45 2.42 -4.05
C TYR A 293 -23.06 2.65 -3.42
N ALA A 294 -22.83 3.81 -2.80
CA ALA A 294 -21.59 4.13 -2.11
C ALA A 294 -21.29 3.16 -0.95
N ALA A 295 -22.30 2.81 -0.14
CA ALA A 295 -22.15 1.78 0.89
C ALA A 295 -21.73 0.43 0.29
N ALA A 296 -22.32 0.06 -0.86
CA ALA A 296 -21.99 -1.15 -1.59
C ALA A 296 -20.55 -1.17 -2.11
N THR A 297 -20.07 -0.07 -2.70
CA THR A 297 -18.71 0.00 -3.26
C THR A 297 -17.66 -0.10 -2.16
N ALA A 298 -17.89 0.55 -1.02
CA ALA A 298 -17.04 0.46 0.16
C ALA A 298 -16.99 -0.97 0.73
N ALA A 299 -18.15 -1.61 0.87
CA ALA A 299 -18.24 -2.99 1.35
C ALA A 299 -17.61 -4.00 0.38
N ALA A 300 -17.75 -3.79 -0.93
CA ALA A 300 -17.13 -4.62 -1.96
C ALA A 300 -15.60 -4.49 -1.95
N TYR A 301 -15.05 -3.27 -1.75
CA TYR A 301 -13.62 -3.09 -1.55
C TYR A 301 -13.12 -3.80 -0.29
N ALA A 302 -13.86 -3.69 0.82
CA ALA A 302 -13.53 -4.40 2.06
C ALA A 302 -13.52 -5.92 1.88
N LYS A 303 -14.46 -6.48 1.11
CA LYS A 303 -14.45 -7.90 0.73
C LYS A 303 -13.16 -8.26 -0.04
N GLU A 304 -12.79 -7.46 -1.02
CA GLU A 304 -11.55 -7.65 -1.79
C GLU A 304 -10.28 -7.57 -0.90
N LEU A 305 -10.28 -6.68 0.09
CA LEU A 305 -9.21 -6.55 1.08
C LEU A 305 -9.11 -7.80 1.97
N LEU A 306 -10.23 -8.38 2.38
CA LEU A 306 -10.24 -9.59 3.20
C LEU A 306 -9.71 -10.83 2.44
N ASP A 307 -9.84 -10.88 1.12
CA ASP A 307 -9.29 -11.97 0.31
C ASP A 307 -7.75 -12.04 0.35
N VAL A 308 -7.09 -10.89 0.55
CA VAL A 308 -5.62 -10.83 0.67
C VAL A 308 -5.11 -10.97 2.11
N ILE A 309 -5.97 -10.83 3.13
CA ILE A 309 -5.61 -11.00 4.53
C ILE A 309 -5.71 -12.48 4.92
N HIS A 310 -4.70 -12.99 5.62
CA HIS A 310 -4.74 -14.34 6.19
C HIS A 310 -5.30 -14.34 7.61
N PRO A 311 -6.25 -15.23 7.94
CA PRO A 311 -6.69 -15.39 9.31
C PRO A 311 -5.55 -15.98 10.14
N THR A 312 -5.10 -15.25 11.16
CA THR A 312 -4.17 -15.80 12.15
C THR A 312 -4.98 -16.52 13.22
N ARG A 313 -4.83 -17.84 13.40
CA ARG A 313 -5.53 -18.53 14.50
C ARG A 313 -4.69 -18.49 15.77
N SER A 314 -5.27 -18.01 16.87
CA SER A 314 -4.73 -18.20 18.21
C SER A 314 -4.59 -19.70 18.51
N ALA A 315 -3.54 -20.09 19.22
CA ALA A 315 -3.08 -21.46 19.42
C ALA A 315 -4.04 -22.40 20.22
N GLY A 316 -5.33 -22.05 20.35
CA GLY A 316 -6.34 -22.72 21.17
C GLY A 316 -7.26 -23.68 20.40
N ALA A 317 -6.86 -24.26 19.27
CA ALA A 317 -7.55 -25.41 18.66
C ALA A 317 -6.62 -26.09 17.64
N LEU A 318 -5.68 -26.89 18.12
CA LEU A 318 -4.92 -27.83 17.30
C LEU A 318 -5.84 -28.99 16.87
N THR A 319 -6.78 -28.70 15.98
CA THR A 319 -7.33 -29.68 15.05
C THR A 319 -7.47 -28.99 13.71
N ILE A 320 -6.43 -29.08 12.90
CA ILE A 320 -6.51 -28.71 11.48
C ILE A 320 -7.56 -29.65 10.88
N PRO A 321 -8.72 -29.17 10.41
CA PRO A 321 -9.68 -30.03 9.74
C PRO A 321 -8.98 -30.66 8.55
N ARG A 322 -9.10 -31.99 8.39
CA ARG A 322 -8.48 -32.77 7.31
C ARG A 322 -8.80 -32.23 5.90
N ALA A 323 -9.83 -31.38 5.77
CA ALA A 323 -10.21 -30.67 4.55
C ALA A 323 -9.31 -29.46 4.19
N LEU A 324 -8.67 -28.80 5.16
CA LEU A 324 -7.69 -27.72 4.92
C LEU A 324 -6.32 -28.27 4.47
N VAL A 325 -6.03 -29.52 4.82
CA VAL A 325 -4.86 -30.26 4.29
C VAL A 325 -5.04 -30.55 2.79
N THR A 326 -6.28 -30.66 2.31
CA THR A 326 -6.58 -30.97 0.90
C THR A 326 -6.41 -29.78 -0.04
N ALA A 327 -6.50 -28.53 0.43
CA ALA A 327 -6.25 -27.34 -0.40
C ALA A 327 -4.75 -27.02 -0.58
N VAL A 328 -3.90 -27.47 0.36
CA VAL A 328 -2.43 -27.39 0.25
C VAL A 328 -1.90 -28.37 -0.82
N GLN A 329 -2.67 -29.40 -1.14
CA GLN A 329 -2.29 -30.45 -2.09
C GLN A 329 -2.29 -30.02 -3.56
N GLU A 330 -2.88 -28.88 -3.92
CA GLU A 330 -2.93 -28.45 -5.33
C GLU A 330 -1.68 -27.68 -5.80
N SER A 331 -0.82 -27.21 -4.89
CA SER A 331 0.50 -26.61 -5.25
C SER A 331 1.71 -27.35 -4.69
N GLY A 332 1.54 -28.16 -3.64
CA GLY A 332 2.63 -28.92 -3.01
C GLY A 332 3.73 -28.09 -2.34
N ALA A 333 3.68 -26.76 -2.43
CA ALA A 333 4.70 -25.86 -1.88
C ALA A 333 4.47 -25.59 -0.40
N ARG A 334 5.53 -25.70 0.39
CA ARG A 334 5.56 -25.42 1.83
C ARG A 334 6.46 -24.22 2.12
N ARG A 335 6.37 -23.66 3.34
CA ARG A 335 7.19 -22.50 3.74
C ARG A 335 8.68 -22.79 3.61
N GLU A 336 9.08 -24.03 3.84
CA GLU A 336 10.47 -24.47 3.78
C GLU A 336 11.02 -24.50 2.35
N ASP A 337 10.16 -24.42 1.32
CA ASP A 337 10.57 -24.42 -0.08
C ASP A 337 10.97 -23.01 -0.57
N TYR A 338 10.69 -21.95 0.20
CA TYR A 338 11.01 -20.56 -0.14
C TYR A 338 12.37 -20.18 0.42
N THR A 339 13.31 -19.89 -0.49
CA THR A 339 14.73 -19.70 -0.11
C THR A 339 15.26 -18.29 -0.37
N ILE A 340 14.41 -17.42 -0.92
CA ILE A 340 14.75 -16.03 -1.25
C ILE A 340 13.63 -15.12 -0.77
N GLY A 341 13.98 -14.14 0.06
CA GLY A 341 13.08 -13.06 0.44
C GLY A 341 13.25 -11.84 -0.47
N TRP A 342 12.16 -11.19 -0.83
CA TRP A 342 12.16 -9.95 -1.62
C TRP A 342 11.36 -8.88 -0.88
N ILE A 343 12.02 -7.81 -0.47
CA ILE A 343 11.41 -6.69 0.24
C ILE A 343 11.18 -5.53 -0.73
N CYS A 344 9.95 -5.01 -0.74
CA CYS A 344 9.53 -3.81 -1.44
C CYS A 344 9.11 -2.74 -0.43
N ALA A 345 9.45 -1.48 -0.67
CA ALA A 345 9.01 -0.34 0.13
C ALA A 345 7.60 0.14 -0.25
N LEU A 346 7.25 0.04 -1.54
CA LEU A 346 6.02 0.60 -2.10
C LEU A 346 5.20 -0.44 -2.86
N SER A 347 3.87 -0.27 -2.90
CA SER A 347 2.96 -1.13 -3.69
C SER A 347 3.36 -1.23 -5.16
N ILE A 348 3.89 -0.15 -5.74
CA ILE A 348 4.34 -0.14 -7.13
C ILE A 348 5.55 -1.04 -7.38
N GLU A 349 6.44 -1.16 -6.38
CA GLU A 349 7.59 -2.05 -6.41
C GLU A 349 7.14 -3.50 -6.22
N MET A 350 6.15 -3.74 -5.35
CA MET A 350 5.53 -5.06 -5.20
C MET A 350 4.81 -5.50 -6.47
N ALA A 351 4.11 -4.60 -7.16
CA ALA A 351 3.39 -4.90 -8.41
C ALA A 351 4.34 -5.44 -9.47
N VAL A 352 5.47 -4.76 -9.71
CA VAL A 352 6.47 -5.22 -10.69
C VAL A 352 7.24 -6.45 -10.21
N ALA A 353 7.47 -6.60 -8.91
CA ALA A 353 8.06 -7.82 -8.36
C ALA A 353 7.16 -9.04 -8.60
N MET A 354 5.84 -8.90 -8.39
CA MET A 354 4.86 -9.94 -8.67
C MET A 354 4.73 -10.20 -10.18
N ALA A 355 4.64 -9.15 -10.98
CA ALA A 355 4.48 -9.25 -12.43
C ALA A 355 5.69 -9.89 -13.14
N THR A 356 6.89 -9.80 -12.55
CA THR A 356 8.11 -10.41 -13.09
C THR A 356 8.29 -11.88 -12.72
N LEU A 357 7.50 -12.45 -11.80
CA LEU A 357 7.51 -13.88 -11.49
C LEU A 357 7.18 -14.72 -12.73
N ASP A 358 7.85 -15.86 -12.88
CA ASP A 358 7.53 -16.81 -13.96
C ASP A 358 6.16 -17.45 -13.72
N CYS A 359 5.88 -17.79 -12.46
CA CYS A 359 4.57 -18.21 -11.97
C CYS A 359 4.31 -17.67 -10.55
N ILE A 360 3.05 -17.32 -10.29
CA ILE A 360 2.53 -16.95 -8.97
C ILE A 360 2.07 -18.24 -8.28
N HIS A 361 2.42 -18.41 -7.02
CA HIS A 361 1.95 -19.53 -6.20
C HIS A 361 0.75 -19.09 -5.35
N PRO A 362 -0.13 -20.03 -4.94
CA PRO A 362 -1.17 -19.75 -3.97
C PRO A 362 -0.58 -19.26 -2.65
N ASP A 363 -1.33 -18.43 -1.94
CA ASP A 363 -0.88 -17.92 -0.65
C ASP A 363 -0.75 -19.03 0.42
N LEU A 364 0.28 -18.91 1.26
CA LEU A 364 0.53 -19.82 2.38
C LEU A 364 0.12 -19.22 3.72
N PRO A 365 -0.30 -20.05 4.70
CA PRO A 365 -0.55 -19.58 6.05
C PRO A 365 0.74 -19.07 6.71
N VAL A 366 0.65 -17.92 7.37
CA VAL A 366 1.75 -17.27 8.11
C VAL A 366 1.63 -17.52 9.61
N ARG A 367 2.72 -17.29 10.35
CA ARG A 367 2.67 -17.40 11.82
C ARG A 367 1.78 -16.32 12.41
N PRO A 368 1.10 -16.56 13.55
CA PRO A 368 0.20 -15.58 14.16
C PRO A 368 0.84 -14.23 14.53
N ILE A 369 2.16 -14.20 14.79
CA ILE A 369 2.90 -12.98 15.15
C ILE A 369 3.38 -12.18 13.92
N ASP A 370 3.19 -12.72 12.73
CA ASP A 370 3.61 -12.10 11.48
C ASP A 370 2.46 -11.27 10.90
N HIS A 371 2.67 -9.96 10.82
CA HIS A 371 1.68 -9.00 10.33
C HIS A 371 1.93 -8.61 8.86
N ASN A 372 2.90 -9.24 8.20
CA ASN A 372 3.13 -9.06 6.78
C ASN A 372 2.09 -9.83 5.97
N THR A 373 1.70 -9.21 4.86
CA THR A 373 1.01 -9.90 3.79
C THR A 373 2.02 -10.21 2.69
N TYR A 374 2.13 -11.47 2.29
CA TYR A 374 3.12 -11.93 1.31
C TYR A 374 2.49 -12.20 -0.05
N ALA A 375 3.31 -12.12 -1.09
CA ALA A 375 3.06 -12.77 -2.37
C ALA A 375 4.11 -13.86 -2.59
N PHE A 376 3.72 -14.91 -3.29
CA PHE A 376 4.55 -16.10 -3.48
C PHE A 376 4.69 -16.42 -4.96
N GLY A 377 5.85 -16.92 -5.35
CA GLY A 377 6.04 -17.42 -6.70
C GLY A 377 7.43 -17.94 -6.97
N ARG A 378 7.76 -18.00 -8.25
CA ARG A 378 9.04 -18.54 -8.73
C ARG A 378 9.66 -17.67 -9.80
N ILE A 379 10.98 -17.52 -9.74
CA ILE A 379 11.80 -17.06 -10.87
C ILE A 379 12.86 -18.12 -11.16
N GLY A 380 12.83 -18.67 -12.36
CA GLY A 380 13.62 -19.79 -12.80
C GLY A 380 13.48 -20.99 -11.87
N LYS A 381 14.52 -21.22 -11.07
CA LYS A 381 14.67 -22.37 -10.16
C LYS A 381 14.46 -22.02 -8.69
N HIS A 382 14.14 -20.75 -8.39
CA HIS A 382 14.06 -20.23 -7.03
C HIS A 382 12.63 -19.87 -6.68
N ASN A 383 12.15 -20.37 -5.55
CA ASN A 383 10.90 -19.91 -4.95
C ASN A 383 11.17 -18.67 -4.11
N ILE A 384 10.34 -17.66 -4.31
CA ILE A 384 10.49 -16.30 -3.78
C ILE A 384 9.27 -15.96 -2.94
N VAL A 385 9.52 -15.41 -1.77
CA VAL A 385 8.51 -14.77 -0.94
C VAL A 385 8.71 -13.26 -0.98
N ILE A 386 7.69 -12.52 -1.37
CA ILE A 386 7.71 -11.06 -1.54
C ILE A 386 6.90 -10.44 -0.41
N ALA A 387 7.46 -9.46 0.30
CA ALA A 387 6.73 -8.60 1.22
C ALA A 387 6.83 -7.13 0.79
N CYS A 388 5.77 -6.38 1.03
CA CYS A 388 5.77 -4.93 0.93
C CYS A 388 5.65 -4.33 2.34
N LEU A 389 6.31 -3.19 2.55
CA LEU A 389 6.10 -2.41 3.76
C LEU A 389 4.62 -1.97 3.88
N PRO A 390 4.12 -1.73 5.11
CA PRO A 390 2.76 -1.28 5.33
C PRO A 390 2.49 0.01 4.54
N ALA A 391 1.33 0.08 3.88
CA ALA A 391 1.04 1.20 2.99
C ALA A 391 1.10 2.54 3.74
N GLY A 392 1.85 3.51 3.18
CA GLY A 392 2.04 4.84 3.78
C GLY A 392 3.16 4.89 4.82
N VAL A 393 3.80 3.75 5.12
CA VAL A 393 4.91 3.63 6.06
C VAL A 393 6.18 3.24 5.30
N TYR A 394 7.28 3.92 5.57
CA TYR A 394 8.58 3.71 4.93
C TYR A 394 9.72 3.92 5.96
N GLY A 395 10.95 3.72 5.51
CA GLY A 395 12.13 3.92 6.34
C GLY A 395 12.70 2.64 6.97
N THR A 396 13.88 2.81 7.56
CA THR A 396 14.75 1.72 8.02
C THR A 396 14.09 0.78 9.03
N THR A 397 13.34 1.32 10.01
CA THR A 397 12.67 0.52 11.05
C THR A 397 11.58 -0.38 10.47
N SER A 398 10.75 0.15 9.58
CA SER A 398 9.67 -0.65 8.96
C SER A 398 10.25 -1.79 8.12
N ALA A 399 11.33 -1.51 7.38
CA ALA A 399 12.04 -2.53 6.61
C ALA A 399 12.62 -3.63 7.51
N ALA A 400 13.29 -3.26 8.61
CA ALA A 400 13.86 -4.21 9.56
C ALA A 400 12.80 -5.13 10.17
N VAL A 401 11.64 -4.59 10.57
CA VAL A 401 10.53 -5.37 11.14
C VAL A 401 9.95 -6.33 10.11
N ALA A 402 9.69 -5.87 8.88
CA ALA A 402 9.15 -6.70 7.82
C ALA A 402 10.10 -7.88 7.49
N ALA A 403 11.40 -7.60 7.36
CA ALA A 403 12.39 -8.63 7.09
C ALA A 403 12.56 -9.62 8.26
N ALA A 404 12.55 -9.14 9.52
CA ALA A 404 12.64 -10.01 10.69
C ALA A 404 11.45 -10.97 10.78
N GLN A 405 10.23 -10.48 10.56
CA GLN A 405 9.03 -11.33 10.53
C GLN A 405 9.09 -12.35 9.37
N MET A 406 9.54 -11.93 8.19
CA MET A 406 9.76 -12.83 7.05
C MET A 406 10.76 -13.94 7.36
N MET A 407 11.92 -13.61 7.93
CA MET A 407 12.93 -14.60 8.30
C MET A 407 12.43 -15.59 9.36
N ASN A 408 11.59 -15.14 10.29
CA ASN A 408 10.96 -16.02 11.28
C ASN A 408 9.90 -16.94 10.66
N SER A 409 9.11 -16.44 9.70
CA SER A 409 8.08 -17.23 9.03
C SER A 409 8.64 -18.21 7.99
N PHE A 410 9.76 -17.88 7.36
CA PHE A 410 10.40 -18.64 6.28
C PHE A 410 11.86 -18.94 6.60
N GLU A 411 12.08 -19.98 7.42
CA GLU A 411 13.40 -20.32 7.97
C GLU A 411 14.42 -20.76 6.90
N SER A 412 13.96 -21.15 5.72
CA SER A 412 14.80 -21.56 4.59
C SER A 412 15.37 -20.40 3.77
N ILE A 413 15.03 -19.13 4.08
CA ILE A 413 15.58 -17.98 3.37
C ILE A 413 17.09 -17.91 3.56
N ARG A 414 17.82 -17.98 2.43
CA ARG A 414 19.29 -17.94 2.40
C ARG A 414 19.83 -16.53 2.27
N PHE A 415 19.09 -15.69 1.54
CA PHE A 415 19.41 -14.29 1.31
C PHE A 415 18.16 -13.55 0.86
N GLY A 416 18.23 -12.23 0.97
CA GLY A 416 17.21 -11.30 0.54
C GLY A 416 17.60 -10.49 -0.69
N LEU A 417 16.59 -9.84 -1.28
CA LEU A 417 16.74 -8.71 -2.18
C LEU A 417 15.91 -7.55 -1.64
N LEU A 418 16.48 -6.35 -1.65
CA LEU A 418 15.74 -5.10 -1.49
C LEU A 418 15.69 -4.45 -2.87
N VAL A 419 14.53 -4.52 -3.53
CA VAL A 419 14.36 -4.03 -4.89
C VAL A 419 13.28 -2.98 -4.91
N GLY A 420 13.60 -1.83 -5.49
CA GLY A 420 12.66 -0.73 -5.55
C GLY A 420 13.21 0.47 -6.30
N ILE A 421 12.68 1.65 -6.01
CA ILE A 421 13.11 2.92 -6.62
C ILE A 421 14.11 3.66 -5.72
N GLY A 422 14.93 4.51 -6.33
CA GLY A 422 15.87 5.39 -5.64
C GLY A 422 16.14 6.68 -6.41
N GLY A 423 16.76 7.64 -5.74
CA GLY A 423 17.23 8.89 -6.36
C GLY A 423 18.65 8.71 -6.88
N GLY A 424 18.88 9.00 -8.17
CA GLY A 424 20.17 8.90 -8.82
C GLY A 424 21.04 10.13 -8.57
N MET A 425 22.35 9.95 -8.50
CA MET A 425 23.31 11.02 -8.24
C MET A 425 24.31 11.14 -9.39
N PRO A 426 23.88 11.74 -10.53
CA PRO A 426 24.77 11.92 -11.67
C PRO A 426 25.93 12.85 -11.31
N ARG A 427 27.15 12.48 -11.72
CA ARG A 427 28.36 13.27 -11.56
C ARG A 427 29.34 13.00 -12.70
N GLU A 428 30.45 13.73 -12.74
CA GLU A 428 31.51 13.47 -13.71
C GLU A 428 31.97 12.00 -13.63
N GLY A 429 32.01 11.32 -14.79
CA GLY A 429 32.32 9.89 -14.88
C GLY A 429 31.17 8.92 -14.51
N VAL A 430 30.05 9.41 -13.98
CA VAL A 430 28.88 8.61 -13.58
C VAL A 430 27.60 9.26 -14.14
N ASP A 431 27.31 9.02 -15.42
CA ASP A 431 26.09 9.53 -16.07
C ASP A 431 24.93 8.54 -15.83
N ILE A 432 24.33 8.64 -14.65
CA ILE A 432 23.09 7.95 -14.24
C ILE A 432 21.89 8.68 -14.83
N ARG A 433 20.94 7.93 -15.37
CA ARG A 433 19.70 8.44 -15.98
C ARG A 433 18.44 7.89 -15.36
N LEU A 434 17.31 8.55 -15.57
CA LEU A 434 16.02 8.05 -15.12
C LEU A 434 15.68 6.75 -15.87
N GLY A 435 15.25 5.73 -15.14
CA GLY A 435 15.06 4.37 -15.64
C GLY A 435 16.30 3.47 -15.56
N ASP A 436 17.50 4.01 -15.36
CA ASP A 436 18.70 3.20 -15.10
C ASP A 436 18.56 2.40 -13.79
N VAL A 437 19.40 1.38 -13.63
CA VAL A 437 19.45 0.53 -12.44
C VAL A 437 20.77 0.73 -11.71
N VAL A 438 20.72 0.99 -10.41
CA VAL A 438 21.87 1.00 -9.50
C VAL A 438 21.85 -0.25 -8.62
N VAL A 439 22.98 -0.94 -8.56
CA VAL A 439 23.16 -2.17 -7.78
C VAL A 439 24.23 -1.94 -6.72
N SER A 440 23.91 -2.25 -5.47
CA SER A 440 24.86 -2.04 -4.37
C SER A 440 26.10 -2.91 -4.54
N ARG A 441 27.26 -2.26 -4.53
CA ARG A 441 28.57 -2.93 -4.66
C ARG A 441 29.50 -2.43 -3.57
N PRO A 442 30.16 -3.33 -2.80
CA PRO A 442 31.20 -2.92 -1.86
C PRO A 442 32.28 -2.07 -2.54
N SER A 443 32.70 -1.01 -1.85
CA SER A 443 33.75 -0.09 -2.27
C SER A 443 34.73 0.12 -1.11
N GLU A 444 35.81 0.88 -1.32
CA GLU A 444 36.74 1.21 -0.25
C GLU A 444 36.00 1.78 0.97
N GLY A 445 36.15 1.12 2.12
CA GLY A 445 35.54 1.51 3.40
C GLY A 445 34.05 1.19 3.59
N HIS A 446 33.33 0.66 2.59
CA HIS A 446 31.87 0.48 2.65
C HIS A 446 31.40 -0.87 2.11
N GLY A 447 30.43 -1.50 2.79
CA GLY A 447 29.79 -2.74 2.36
C GLY A 447 28.91 -2.62 1.10
N GLY A 448 28.86 -1.45 0.46
CA GLY A 448 28.00 -1.16 -0.70
C GLY A 448 26.73 -0.40 -0.33
N VAL A 449 26.44 -0.26 0.96
CA VAL A 449 25.44 0.66 1.49
C VAL A 449 26.07 1.50 2.60
N VAL A 450 25.71 2.79 2.66
CA VAL A 450 26.15 3.73 3.69
C VAL A 450 24.93 4.36 4.34
N GLN A 451 24.78 4.16 5.66
CA GLN A 451 23.85 4.96 6.44
C GLN A 451 24.48 6.33 6.74
N PHE A 452 24.00 7.39 6.09
CA PHE A 452 24.63 8.71 6.18
C PHE A 452 24.04 9.60 7.29
N ASP A 453 22.88 9.26 7.85
CA ASP A 453 22.24 9.98 8.96
C ASP A 453 22.59 9.41 10.35
N GLN A 454 23.38 8.33 10.42
CA GLN A 454 23.82 7.71 11.67
C GLN A 454 25.20 8.21 12.11
N GLY A 455 25.23 9.00 13.18
CA GLY A 455 26.45 9.62 13.65
C GLY A 455 26.34 10.16 15.08
N LYS A 456 27.44 10.74 15.54
CA LYS A 456 27.52 11.48 16.80
C LYS A 456 27.68 12.95 16.48
N ILE A 457 26.95 13.80 17.18
CA ILE A 457 27.16 15.24 17.14
C ILE A 457 28.17 15.58 18.25
N SER A 458 29.33 16.13 17.90
CA SER A 458 30.33 16.60 18.87
C SER A 458 30.08 18.06 19.27
N SER A 459 30.93 18.59 20.17
CA SER A 459 30.95 20.02 20.52
C SER A 459 30.90 20.88 19.26
N TYR A 460 30.12 21.97 19.31
CA TYR A 460 29.86 22.90 18.20
C TYR A 460 29.01 22.35 17.04
N GLY A 461 28.25 21.25 17.25
CA GLY A 461 27.26 20.78 16.28
C GLY A 461 27.83 19.98 15.10
N VAL A 462 29.10 19.60 15.15
CA VAL A 462 29.74 18.82 14.07
C VAL A 462 29.26 17.37 14.11
N PHE A 463 28.57 16.94 13.05
CA PHE A 463 28.13 15.56 12.89
C PHE A 463 29.28 14.69 12.36
N ARG A 464 29.56 13.58 13.05
CA ARG A 464 30.51 12.55 12.62
C ARG A 464 29.79 11.22 12.47
N ARG A 465 29.76 10.69 11.25
CA ARG A 465 29.22 9.35 10.97
C ARG A 465 29.94 8.28 11.78
N ILE A 466 29.21 7.29 12.27
CA ILE A 466 29.75 6.11 12.94
C ILE A 466 29.21 4.82 12.32
N GLY A 467 29.92 3.70 12.55
CA GLY A 467 29.48 2.37 12.15
C GLY A 467 29.72 2.03 10.69
N ALA A 468 29.56 0.75 10.37
CA ALA A 468 29.62 0.20 9.03
C ALA A 468 28.48 -0.80 8.85
N LEU A 469 27.95 -0.88 7.63
CA LEU A 469 26.95 -1.87 7.25
C LEU A 469 27.64 -3.05 6.56
N ASN A 470 27.09 -4.25 6.77
CA ASN A 470 27.59 -5.47 6.14
C ASN A 470 27.52 -5.39 4.61
N ALA A 471 28.39 -6.17 3.95
CA ALA A 471 28.34 -6.36 2.51
C ALA A 471 27.29 -7.40 2.10
N PRO A 472 26.75 -7.34 0.87
CA PRO A 472 25.92 -8.41 0.33
C PRO A 472 26.61 -9.78 0.40
N PRO A 473 25.86 -10.88 0.60
CA PRO A 473 26.37 -12.24 0.60
C PRO A 473 27.26 -12.57 -0.60
N ASN A 474 28.30 -13.39 -0.39
CA ASN A 474 29.27 -13.77 -1.43
C ASN A 474 28.60 -14.30 -2.71
N GLY A 475 27.54 -15.11 -2.57
CA GLY A 475 26.79 -15.65 -3.70
C GLY A 475 26.14 -14.55 -4.56
N LEU A 476 25.59 -13.51 -3.93
CA LEU A 476 25.03 -12.36 -4.65
C LEU A 476 26.13 -11.53 -5.31
N ARG A 477 27.26 -11.33 -4.63
CA ARG A 477 28.42 -10.60 -5.21
C ARG A 477 29.01 -11.32 -6.43
N ALA A 478 29.11 -12.65 -6.38
CA ALA A 478 29.55 -13.46 -7.51
C ALA A 478 28.56 -13.40 -8.68
N ALA A 479 27.25 -13.44 -8.40
CA ALA A 479 26.22 -13.29 -9.42
C ALA A 479 26.26 -11.91 -10.09
N VAL A 480 26.43 -10.84 -9.30
CA VAL A 480 26.67 -9.48 -9.82
C VAL A 480 27.89 -9.45 -10.72
N GLY A 481 29.03 -10.01 -10.29
CA GLY A 481 30.24 -10.07 -11.10
C GLY A 481 30.06 -10.84 -12.41
N ARG A 482 29.23 -11.88 -12.41
CA ARG A 482 28.88 -12.63 -13.63
C ARG A 482 28.04 -11.79 -14.60
N LEU A 483 27.03 -11.07 -14.11
CA LEU A 483 26.22 -10.17 -14.95
C LEU A 483 27.05 -9.02 -15.53
N MET A 484 28.00 -8.47 -14.75
CA MET A 484 28.93 -7.45 -15.24
C MET A 484 29.76 -7.91 -16.45
N ALA A 485 30.02 -9.21 -16.56
CA ALA A 485 30.77 -9.80 -17.66
C ALA A 485 29.90 -10.20 -18.87
N MET A 486 28.57 -10.08 -18.77
CA MET A 486 27.61 -10.47 -19.80
C MET A 486 27.11 -9.23 -20.57
N PRO A 487 27.52 -9.05 -21.84
CA PRO A 487 27.11 -7.90 -22.65
C PRO A 487 25.60 -7.83 -22.91
N GLU A 488 24.90 -8.98 -22.86
CA GLU A 488 23.47 -9.10 -23.09
C GLU A 488 22.59 -8.68 -21.90
N THR A 489 23.17 -8.39 -20.73
CA THR A 489 22.40 -8.13 -19.50
C THR A 489 21.39 -6.99 -19.66
N GLU A 490 21.80 -5.85 -20.24
CA GLU A 490 20.92 -4.70 -20.48
C GLU A 490 19.79 -5.03 -21.49
N GLU A 491 20.10 -5.86 -22.49
CA GLU A 491 19.11 -6.34 -23.46
C GLU A 491 18.10 -7.28 -22.80
N ASN A 492 18.55 -8.16 -21.90
CA ASN A 492 17.65 -9.07 -21.18
C ASN A 492 16.72 -8.34 -20.22
N ILE A 493 17.16 -7.26 -19.57
CA ILE A 493 16.28 -6.38 -18.80
C ILE A 493 15.14 -5.87 -19.70
N SER A 494 15.49 -5.36 -20.88
CA SER A 494 14.52 -4.84 -21.86
C SER A 494 13.54 -5.93 -22.33
N LYS A 495 14.03 -7.16 -22.54
CA LYS A 495 13.20 -8.33 -22.88
C LYS A 495 12.24 -8.70 -21.74
N ASN A 496 12.72 -8.76 -20.50
CA ASN A 496 11.89 -9.07 -19.34
C ASN A 496 10.78 -8.05 -19.12
N LEU A 497 11.07 -6.75 -19.31
CA LEU A 497 10.06 -5.69 -19.27
C LEU A 497 8.99 -5.91 -20.34
N SER A 498 9.42 -6.22 -21.56
CA SER A 498 8.49 -6.48 -22.68
C SER A 498 7.59 -7.69 -22.41
N VAL A 499 8.13 -8.76 -21.81
CA VAL A 499 7.34 -9.94 -21.41
C VAL A 499 6.34 -9.60 -20.31
N MET A 500 6.76 -8.84 -19.29
CA MET A 500 5.91 -8.41 -18.18
C MET A 500 4.72 -7.57 -18.68
N LEU A 501 4.98 -6.56 -19.52
CA LEU A 501 3.94 -5.66 -20.04
C LEU A 501 2.95 -6.39 -20.96
N LYS A 502 3.43 -7.33 -21.77
CA LYS A 502 2.54 -8.20 -22.58
C LYS A 502 1.65 -9.09 -21.73
N ARG A 503 2.16 -9.59 -20.59
CA ARG A 503 1.37 -10.41 -19.66
C ARG A 503 0.33 -9.58 -18.91
N TYR A 504 0.65 -8.33 -18.57
CA TYR A 504 -0.23 -7.42 -17.82
C TYR A 504 -0.47 -6.11 -18.59
N PRO A 505 -1.39 -6.08 -19.57
CA PRO A 505 -1.69 -4.89 -20.38
C PRO A 505 -2.19 -3.68 -19.57
N HIS A 506 -2.72 -3.90 -18.37
CA HIS A 506 -3.12 -2.81 -17.48
C HIS A 506 -1.91 -1.96 -17.04
N MET A 507 -0.75 -2.60 -16.84
CA MET A 507 0.49 -1.89 -16.51
C MET A 507 1.02 -1.07 -17.70
N GLU A 508 0.80 -1.52 -18.93
CA GLU A 508 1.15 -0.75 -20.12
C GLU A 508 0.41 0.59 -20.18
N LYS A 509 -0.84 0.62 -19.71
CA LYS A 509 -1.68 1.82 -19.63
C LYS A 509 -1.42 2.69 -18.39
N ALA A 510 -0.63 2.19 -17.42
CA ALA A 510 -0.41 2.81 -16.11
C ALA A 510 1.03 3.31 -15.92
N ASP A 511 1.62 3.90 -16.96
CA ASP A 511 2.95 4.55 -16.95
C ASP A 511 4.16 3.65 -16.66
N PHE A 512 4.04 2.31 -16.75
CA PHE A 512 5.18 1.40 -16.60
C PHE A 512 6.10 1.33 -17.84
N LEU A 513 5.65 1.88 -18.97
CA LEU A 513 6.44 2.04 -20.18
C LEU A 513 7.60 3.03 -19.99
N TYR A 514 8.61 2.94 -20.85
CA TYR A 514 9.67 3.94 -20.91
C TYR A 514 9.06 5.31 -21.20
N GLN A 515 9.47 6.31 -20.42
CA GLN A 515 8.83 7.62 -20.42
C GLN A 515 9.39 8.59 -21.47
N GLY A 516 10.39 8.20 -22.26
CA GLY A 516 11.01 9.08 -23.27
C GLY A 516 12.19 9.89 -22.73
N GLU A 517 13.20 10.15 -23.57
CA GLU A 517 14.40 10.91 -23.20
C GLU A 517 14.06 12.39 -22.95
N GLU A 518 13.02 12.92 -23.60
CA GLU A 518 12.49 14.27 -23.40
C GLU A 518 11.95 14.52 -21.99
N HIS A 519 11.68 13.45 -21.24
CA HIS A 519 11.22 13.50 -19.86
C HIS A 519 12.32 13.16 -18.85
N ASP A 520 13.54 12.87 -19.32
CA ASP A 520 14.73 12.74 -18.51
C ASP A 520 15.44 14.10 -18.33
N LEU A 521 14.91 14.87 -17.37
CA LEU A 521 15.32 16.25 -17.12
C LEU A 521 16.28 16.35 -15.94
N LEU A 522 17.58 16.49 -16.22
CA LEU A 522 18.60 16.83 -15.23
C LEU A 522 18.91 18.33 -15.31
N PHE A 523 18.64 19.06 -14.24
CA PHE A 523 18.97 20.49 -14.12
C PHE A 523 20.34 20.69 -13.48
N ASN A 524 20.93 21.86 -13.71
CA ASN A 524 22.12 22.32 -12.99
C ASN A 524 21.87 22.30 -11.47
N SER A 525 22.85 21.87 -10.68
CA SER A 525 22.68 21.73 -9.23
C SER A 525 22.42 23.04 -8.48
N LEU A 526 22.73 24.19 -9.09
CA LEU A 526 22.43 25.51 -8.52
C LEU A 526 21.01 26.01 -8.87
N TYR A 527 20.33 25.36 -9.82
CA TYR A 527 18.97 25.73 -10.19
C TYR A 527 17.98 25.04 -9.26
N THR A 528 17.12 25.82 -8.61
CA THR A 528 16.12 25.31 -7.67
C THR A 528 14.73 25.35 -8.28
N HIS A 529 13.98 24.28 -8.11
CA HIS A 529 12.59 24.21 -8.56
C HIS A 529 11.73 25.29 -7.89
N HIS A 530 10.98 26.06 -8.69
CA HIS A 530 10.17 27.19 -8.21
C HIS A 530 8.75 26.79 -7.74
N GLY A 531 8.49 25.49 -7.55
CA GLY A 531 7.24 24.97 -7.01
C GLY A 531 6.33 24.30 -8.04
N GLY A 532 5.30 23.61 -7.54
CA GLY A 532 4.44 22.73 -8.34
C GLY A 532 4.96 21.29 -8.44
N ASN A 533 4.15 20.40 -9.02
CA ASN A 533 4.42 18.96 -9.05
C ASN A 533 5.16 18.49 -10.32
N SER A 534 5.58 19.41 -11.20
CA SER A 534 6.21 19.10 -12.48
C SER A 534 7.23 20.17 -12.87
N CYS A 535 8.09 19.85 -13.82
CA CYS A 535 9.10 20.78 -14.36
C CYS A 535 8.63 21.49 -15.65
N HIS A 536 7.33 21.68 -15.85
CA HIS A 536 6.80 22.37 -17.04
C HIS A 536 7.14 23.86 -17.03
N SER A 537 7.10 24.50 -15.86
CA SER A 537 7.44 25.91 -15.64
C SER A 537 8.93 26.18 -15.39
N CYS A 538 9.76 25.14 -15.37
CA CYS A 538 11.20 25.30 -15.13
C CYS A 538 11.92 25.82 -16.37
N ASP A 539 12.92 26.68 -16.14
CA ASP A 539 13.80 27.20 -17.19
C ASP A 539 14.62 26.07 -17.83
N LYS A 540 14.29 25.75 -19.08
CA LYS A 540 14.94 24.68 -19.84
C LYS A 540 16.39 25.00 -20.23
N THR A 541 16.82 26.27 -20.13
CA THR A 541 18.23 26.64 -20.36
C THR A 541 19.15 26.11 -19.27
N GLN A 542 18.61 25.78 -18.10
CA GLN A 542 19.33 25.19 -16.96
C GLN A 542 19.51 23.67 -17.07
N LEU A 543 19.01 23.04 -18.15
CA LEU A 543 19.20 21.61 -18.36
C LEU A 543 20.65 21.27 -18.70
N VAL A 544 21.19 20.24 -18.04
CA VAL A 544 22.51 19.70 -18.32
C VAL A 544 22.48 19.00 -19.68
N LYS A 545 23.29 19.49 -20.62
CA LYS A 545 23.43 18.87 -21.94
C LYS A 545 24.14 17.52 -21.80
N ARG A 546 23.47 16.46 -22.24
CA ARG A 546 23.99 15.08 -22.21
C ARG A 546 23.93 14.46 -23.60
N VAL A 547 24.88 13.59 -23.91
CA VAL A 547 24.91 12.89 -25.21
C VAL A 547 23.72 11.91 -25.28
N PRO A 548 22.95 11.86 -26.37
CA PRO A 548 21.86 10.90 -26.51
C PRO A 548 22.32 9.45 -26.30
N ARG A 549 21.46 8.63 -25.70
CA ARG A 549 21.73 7.20 -25.46
C ARG A 549 20.68 6.32 -26.13
N LYS A 550 21.00 5.03 -26.27
CA LYS A 550 19.98 4.01 -26.55
C LYS A 550 18.95 4.01 -25.41
N THR A 551 17.72 3.62 -25.73
CA THR A 551 16.60 3.59 -24.79
C THR A 551 16.68 2.48 -23.75
N SER A 552 17.59 1.52 -23.89
CA SER A 552 17.80 0.47 -22.90
C SER A 552 18.40 1.02 -21.60
N PRO A 553 17.88 0.61 -20.43
CA PRO A 553 18.39 1.06 -19.14
C PRO A 553 19.82 0.55 -18.93
N ARG A 554 20.69 1.41 -18.39
CA ARG A 554 22.06 1.03 -18.00
C ARG A 554 22.14 0.55 -16.57
N ILE A 555 23.14 -0.27 -16.29
CA ILE A 555 23.40 -0.79 -14.95
C ILE A 555 24.64 -0.12 -14.36
N HIS A 556 24.50 0.46 -13.17
CA HIS A 556 25.56 1.14 -12.44
C HIS A 556 25.85 0.38 -11.14
N TYR A 557 27.13 0.10 -10.89
CA TYR A 557 27.56 -0.66 -9.71
C TYR A 557 28.34 0.23 -8.76
N GLY A 558 27.79 0.50 -7.58
CA GLY A 558 28.43 1.40 -6.62
C GLY A 558 27.72 1.45 -5.27
N THR A 559 28.16 2.38 -4.43
CA THR A 559 27.65 2.54 -3.07
C THR A 559 26.32 3.28 -3.09
N ILE A 560 25.35 2.76 -2.34
CA ILE A 560 24.03 3.37 -2.15
C ILE A 560 23.96 4.03 -0.77
N GLY A 561 23.52 5.29 -0.71
CA GLY A 561 23.22 5.99 0.53
C GLY A 561 21.83 5.63 1.05
N SER A 562 21.71 5.41 2.35
CA SER A 562 20.46 5.08 3.04
C SER A 562 20.26 5.99 4.24
N ALA A 563 19.05 6.49 4.47
CA ALA A 563 18.71 7.31 5.63
C ALA A 563 17.20 7.37 5.90
N ASN A 564 16.82 7.93 7.04
CA ASN A 564 15.42 8.22 7.36
C ASN A 564 14.93 9.56 6.78
N GLN A 565 15.78 10.29 6.06
CA GLN A 565 15.44 11.58 5.42
C GLN A 565 15.52 11.48 3.90
N VAL A 566 14.54 12.08 3.21
CA VAL A 566 14.55 12.21 1.75
C VAL A 566 15.51 13.31 1.34
N VAL A 567 16.45 13.02 0.44
CA VAL A 567 17.28 14.05 -0.19
C VAL A 567 16.49 14.69 -1.33
N LYS A 568 16.24 16.00 -1.23
CA LYS A 568 15.57 16.84 -2.25
C LYS A 568 16.35 18.12 -2.55
N ASP A 569 17.67 18.08 -2.34
CA ASP A 569 18.54 19.23 -2.47
C ASP A 569 19.80 18.80 -3.23
N ALA A 570 20.06 19.46 -4.36
CA ALA A 570 21.17 19.09 -5.23
C ALA A 570 22.54 19.37 -4.58
N ALA A 571 22.65 20.40 -3.73
CA ALA A 571 23.89 20.68 -3.02
C ALA A 571 24.19 19.60 -1.96
N MET A 572 23.18 19.18 -1.19
CA MET A 572 23.28 18.05 -0.25
C MET A 572 23.61 16.76 -0.99
N ARG A 573 22.95 16.48 -2.12
CA ARG A 573 23.26 15.35 -2.99
C ARG A 573 24.73 15.36 -3.40
N ASP A 574 25.19 16.45 -4.00
CA ASP A 574 26.56 16.56 -4.51
C ASP A 574 27.59 16.41 -3.36
N LYS A 575 27.30 17.00 -2.19
CA LYS A 575 28.11 16.82 -0.96
C LYS A 575 28.20 15.35 -0.54
N LEU A 576 27.07 14.66 -0.44
CA LEU A 576 27.05 13.24 -0.03
C LEU A 576 27.77 12.37 -1.06
N GLY A 577 27.60 12.66 -2.35
CA GLY A 577 28.29 11.96 -3.43
C GLY A 577 29.81 12.12 -3.36
N ALA A 578 30.30 13.32 -3.04
CA ALA A 578 31.72 13.58 -2.86
C ALA A 578 32.29 12.96 -1.56
N GLU A 579 31.54 13.04 -0.46
CA GLU A 579 32.00 12.58 0.86
C GLU A 579 32.03 11.05 0.99
N PHE A 580 31.03 10.36 0.45
CA PHE A 580 30.86 8.91 0.63
C PHE A 580 30.98 8.10 -0.66
N GLY A 581 31.20 8.76 -1.80
CA GLY A 581 31.22 8.10 -3.11
C GLY A 581 29.87 7.52 -3.54
N ILE A 582 28.77 7.84 -2.84
CA ILE A 582 27.44 7.27 -3.12
C ILE A 582 26.92 7.75 -4.48
N ILE A 583 26.24 6.86 -5.22
CA ILE A 583 25.71 7.14 -6.56
C ILE A 583 24.17 7.07 -6.64
N CYS A 584 23.54 6.64 -5.56
CA CYS A 584 22.10 6.51 -5.41
C CYS A 584 21.72 6.72 -3.94
N VAL A 585 20.53 7.26 -3.67
CA VAL A 585 19.95 7.37 -2.33
C VAL A 585 18.58 6.70 -2.25
N GLU A 586 18.31 6.06 -1.11
CA GLU A 586 17.05 5.41 -0.75
C GLU A 586 16.85 5.44 0.79
N MET A 587 15.79 4.84 1.33
CA MET A 587 15.41 5.02 2.76
C MET A 587 15.30 3.73 3.59
N GLU A 588 15.52 2.55 3.03
CA GLU A 588 15.21 1.28 3.71
C GLU A 588 16.46 0.46 4.03
N ALA A 589 17.47 0.45 3.15
CA ALA A 589 18.55 -0.53 3.16
C ALA A 589 19.34 -0.58 4.47
N ALA A 590 19.59 0.56 5.13
CA ALA A 590 20.32 0.60 6.39
C ALA A 590 19.66 -0.23 7.51
N GLY A 591 18.33 -0.37 7.50
CA GLY A 591 17.62 -1.22 8.44
C GLY A 591 17.79 -2.72 8.18
N LEU A 592 18.17 -3.10 6.96
CA LEU A 592 18.28 -4.49 6.52
C LEU A 592 19.70 -5.04 6.59
N MET A 593 20.70 -4.29 6.12
CA MET A 593 22.02 -4.84 5.76
C MET A 593 22.68 -5.68 6.85
N ASN A 594 22.47 -5.35 8.13
CA ASN A 594 23.11 -6.05 9.25
C ASN A 594 22.38 -7.32 9.71
N ASN A 595 21.06 -7.42 9.48
CA ASN A 595 20.22 -8.49 10.04
C ASN A 595 19.49 -9.32 8.97
N PHE A 596 19.44 -8.83 7.73
CA PHE A 596 18.84 -9.50 6.59
C PHE A 596 19.87 -9.50 5.45
N PRO A 597 20.61 -10.60 5.25
CA PRO A 597 21.69 -10.65 4.26
C PRO A 597 21.13 -10.46 2.85
N CYS A 598 21.28 -9.27 2.27
CA CYS A 598 20.62 -8.91 1.01
C CYS A 598 21.50 -8.11 0.06
N LEU A 599 21.07 -8.05 -1.20
CA LEU A 599 21.56 -7.11 -2.21
C LEU A 599 20.49 -6.03 -2.42
N VAL A 600 20.94 -4.79 -2.64
CA VAL A 600 20.06 -3.64 -2.90
C VAL A 600 20.11 -3.30 -4.37
N VAL A 601 18.94 -3.21 -5.00
CA VAL A 601 18.77 -2.89 -6.43
C VAL A 601 17.76 -1.73 -6.53
N ARG A 602 18.19 -0.60 -7.07
CA ARG A 602 17.37 0.60 -7.18
C ARG A 602 17.22 1.04 -8.62
N GLY A 603 15.99 1.12 -9.10
CA GLY A 603 15.67 1.81 -10.33
C GLY A 603 15.59 3.30 -10.09
N ILE A 604 16.16 4.10 -10.97
CA ILE A 604 16.30 5.54 -10.75
C ILE A 604 15.04 6.28 -11.21
N CYS A 605 14.32 6.89 -10.25
CA CYS A 605 13.07 7.59 -10.51
C CYS A 605 13.15 9.12 -10.38
N ASP A 606 14.22 9.64 -9.79
CA ASP A 606 14.50 11.07 -9.67
C ASP A 606 16.01 11.32 -9.47
N TYR A 607 16.43 12.58 -9.42
CA TYR A 607 17.82 12.98 -9.27
C TYR A 607 18.21 13.46 -7.87
N ALA A 608 17.45 13.06 -6.84
CA ALA A 608 17.66 13.45 -5.44
C ALA A 608 17.79 14.98 -5.25
N ASP A 609 17.04 15.75 -6.03
CA ASP A 609 17.04 17.20 -6.05
C ASP A 609 15.62 17.78 -5.87
N SER A 610 15.50 19.09 -6.06
CA SER A 610 14.23 19.80 -5.90
C SER A 610 13.23 19.55 -7.04
N HIS A 611 13.65 18.90 -8.14
CA HIS A 611 12.85 18.64 -9.35
C HIS A 611 12.14 17.28 -9.34
N LYS A 612 12.18 16.56 -8.21
CA LYS A 612 11.59 15.23 -8.03
C LYS A 612 10.12 15.17 -8.48
N ALA A 613 9.83 14.27 -9.42
CA ALA A 613 8.49 13.97 -9.93
C ALA A 613 8.17 12.47 -9.86
N LYS A 614 6.89 12.11 -9.80
CA LYS A 614 6.46 10.71 -9.65
C LYS A 614 6.40 9.92 -10.98
N ARG A 615 6.51 10.59 -12.13
CA ARG A 615 6.33 10.01 -13.46
C ARG A 615 7.21 8.78 -13.71
N TRP A 616 8.46 8.80 -13.28
CA TRP A 616 9.41 7.73 -13.54
C TRP A 616 9.34 6.56 -12.56
N GLN A 617 8.57 6.68 -11.46
CA GLN A 617 8.50 5.63 -10.44
C GLN A 617 8.05 4.26 -10.98
N PRO A 618 6.97 4.16 -11.80
CA PRO A 618 6.52 2.86 -12.31
C PRO A 618 7.58 2.19 -13.18
N HIS A 619 8.13 2.93 -14.15
CA HIS A 619 9.14 2.41 -15.06
C HIS A 619 10.45 2.04 -14.35
N ALA A 620 10.93 2.90 -13.44
CA ALA A 620 12.13 2.64 -12.65
C ALA A 620 11.98 1.40 -11.75
N ALA A 621 10.82 1.24 -11.09
CA ALA A 621 10.54 0.03 -10.32
C ALA A 621 10.61 -1.22 -11.23
N ALA A 622 10.05 -1.14 -12.43
CA ALA A 622 10.05 -2.23 -13.39
C ALA A 622 11.48 -2.60 -13.85
N THR A 623 12.33 -1.62 -14.16
CA THR A 623 13.72 -1.89 -14.58
C THR A 623 14.53 -2.55 -13.47
N ALA A 624 14.33 -2.14 -12.21
CA ALA A 624 14.93 -2.76 -11.04
C ALA A 624 14.49 -4.22 -10.84
N ALA A 625 13.18 -4.49 -10.95
CA ALA A 625 12.63 -5.85 -10.84
C ALA A 625 13.10 -6.76 -11.99
N ALA A 626 13.20 -6.23 -13.21
CA ALA A 626 13.74 -6.94 -14.36
C ALA A 626 15.24 -7.29 -14.19
N TYR A 627 16.04 -6.39 -13.60
CA TYR A 627 17.43 -6.72 -13.21
C TYR A 627 17.46 -7.81 -12.14
N ALA A 628 16.61 -7.73 -11.13
CA ALA A 628 16.54 -8.74 -10.07
C ALA A 628 16.18 -10.13 -10.64
N LYS A 629 15.28 -10.20 -11.63
CA LYS A 629 14.99 -11.42 -12.38
C LYS A 629 16.23 -12.00 -13.08
N GLU A 630 17.00 -11.16 -13.78
CA GLU A 630 18.26 -11.59 -14.42
C GLU A 630 19.32 -12.05 -13.39
N LEU A 631 19.42 -11.37 -12.26
CA LEU A 631 20.32 -11.77 -11.18
C LEU A 631 19.98 -13.18 -10.66
N LEU A 632 18.70 -13.48 -10.48
CA LEU A 632 18.26 -14.80 -10.02
C LEU A 632 18.44 -15.90 -11.07
N SER A 633 18.42 -15.56 -12.37
CA SER A 633 18.62 -16.52 -13.45
C SER A 633 20.05 -17.11 -13.46
N VAL A 634 21.04 -16.31 -13.07
CA VAL A 634 22.46 -16.72 -13.03
C VAL A 634 22.88 -17.38 -11.71
N ILE A 635 22.06 -17.29 -10.65
CA ILE A 635 22.33 -17.92 -9.35
C ILE A 635 21.97 -19.42 -9.42
N PRO A 636 22.89 -20.33 -9.09
CA PRO A 636 22.60 -21.75 -9.05
C PRO A 636 21.65 -22.09 -7.88
N ARG A 637 20.80 -23.10 -8.07
CA ARG A 637 20.07 -23.71 -6.95
C ARG A 637 21.07 -24.53 -6.14
N LEU A 638 21.23 -24.21 -4.86
CA LEU A 638 21.95 -25.11 -3.96
C LEU A 638 21.11 -26.38 -3.82
N ARG A 639 21.73 -27.55 -4.01
CA ARG A 639 21.10 -28.81 -3.62
C ARG A 639 20.88 -28.74 -2.11
N GLU A 640 19.72 -29.18 -1.65
CA GLU A 640 19.55 -29.54 -0.24
C GLU A 640 20.71 -30.46 0.11
N ILE A 641 21.55 -30.04 1.04
CA ILE A 641 22.35 -31.00 1.79
C ILE A 641 21.28 -31.75 2.57
N THR A 642 20.89 -32.93 2.07
CA THR A 642 20.13 -33.88 2.85
C THR A 642 20.84 -33.94 4.18
N THR A 643 20.19 -33.42 5.22
CA THR A 643 20.71 -33.38 6.58
C THR A 643 21.30 -34.75 6.89
N MET A 644 22.49 -34.74 7.47
CA MET A 644 23.30 -35.91 7.81
C MET A 644 22.50 -36.98 8.57
N LYS A 645 21.75 -37.82 7.85
CA LYS A 645 21.40 -39.20 8.25
C LYS A 645 22.42 -40.20 7.72
N ALA A 646 23.43 -39.74 6.98
CA ALA A 646 24.51 -40.56 6.45
C ALA A 646 25.72 -40.69 7.39
N LEU A 647 25.78 -39.95 8.52
CA LEU A 647 26.85 -40.14 9.52
C LEU A 647 26.50 -41.13 10.64
N GLU A 648 25.22 -41.52 10.81
CA GLU A 648 24.85 -42.61 11.73
C GLU A 648 25.07 -44.01 11.12
N ALA A 649 25.41 -44.11 9.83
CA ALA A 649 25.68 -45.38 9.15
C ALA A 649 27.18 -45.78 9.13
N ILE A 650 28.07 -45.01 9.76
CA ILE A 650 29.53 -45.30 9.81
C ILE A 650 30.00 -45.71 11.21
N GLN A 651 29.10 -45.87 12.19
CA GLN A 651 29.44 -46.32 13.55
C GLN A 651 28.89 -47.69 13.94
N ILE A 652 28.55 -48.55 12.97
CA ILE A 652 28.41 -49.99 13.19
C ILE A 652 29.15 -50.72 12.08
N LYS A 653 30.46 -50.90 12.27
CA LYS A 653 31.21 -52.07 11.83
C LYS A 653 32.45 -52.24 12.68
#